data_AF-A0A8J1YSA5-F1
#
_entry.id   AF-A0A8J1YSA5-F1
#
_cell.length_a   1.000
_cell.length_b   1.000
_cell.length_c   1.000
_cell.angle_alpha   90.00
_cell.angle_beta   90.00
_cell.angle_gamma   90.00
#
_symmetry.space_group_name_H-M   'P 1'
#
loop_
_entity.id
_entity.type
_entity.pdbx_description
1 polymer ?
#
loop_
_entity_poly.entity_id
_entity_poly.type
_entity_poly.pdbx_seq_one_letter_code
_entity_poly.pdbx_strand_id
1 'polypeptide(L)'
;MAQASRPCTLTLADGTHYDLSSLGSAVADYAADVGETSYKLNVCRGVVSELWQLDHPETIGGFVSRPEGDFSLGRMNTNLTLSPTNEPMLILSGGSACPLNPAESASTAIRYICSLSDFHAGKPRLMASLPAGDPANACHFFFEWSTHVACPTNEKSELQRGHYVAFGALVIIAFFAWFGGHTLYNRLVLRRRGLDQFPIPTLNLPSMPKIFRSSNDTGPSKPAWGRGSQRSGYSGIRADENDEEEGFVARFSLEEDDGDAEDLSGQGVRALGAEANAWRGAPAQVNGDQQGKAGVHQGLATSSVRALLITPSRSLATPALEGRSSPVRATSVEELHSLSAEEILKESGSRKEASMRHFTVNFGPQHPAAHGVLRLILELNGEEILRADPHIGLLHRGTEKLIEYKNYTQALPYFDRLDYVSMMTNELCYSLAVEKLLNIQVPERAKWIRTMFGEITRILNHLMAVLSHAMDVGALTPFLWGFEEREKLMEFYERVSGARLHAAYIRPGGVAFDMPHGMLDDIFKWATQFSSRVDEIEEVITGNRVWKGRTIGIGKVTAQQALDYSFSGVMLRGSGIPWDLRKIQPYDKYDEVEFDVPVGKNGDCYDRYLCRVQEFRESLRIIGQCINKMPAGAIKVDDHKIVPPPRASMKESMESLIHHFKLYSEGYSVPPGETYSAIEAPKGEMGVFIVSDGSNRPYRCKIRAPGFAHLQGADFMMRHHFLADAVAVIGTMDLVFGEVDR
;
A
#
# COMPACT_ATOMS: atom_id res chain seq x y z
N MET A 1 -24.12 3.71 -47.20
CA MET A 1 -25.12 2.63 -47.08
C MET A 1 -26.20 3.11 -46.12
N ALA A 2 -27.44 2.61 -46.25
CA ALA A 2 -28.51 2.97 -45.32
C ALA A 2 -28.18 2.48 -43.91
N GLN A 3 -28.67 3.17 -42.88
CA GLN A 3 -28.69 2.63 -41.53
C GLN A 3 -29.59 1.40 -41.52
N ALA A 4 -29.04 0.23 -41.19
CA ALA A 4 -29.84 -0.94 -40.88
C ALA A 4 -30.59 -0.64 -39.58
N SER A 5 -31.92 -0.49 -39.68
CA SER A 5 -32.80 -0.20 -38.55
C SER A 5 -32.65 -1.31 -37.50
N ARG A 6 -32.14 -0.98 -36.31
CA ARG A 6 -32.12 -1.93 -35.19
C ARG A 6 -33.60 -2.24 -34.82
N PRO A 7 -34.03 -3.51 -34.80
CA PRO A 7 -35.45 -3.91 -34.68
C PRO A 7 -36.11 -3.64 -33.31
N CYS A 8 -35.46 -2.86 -32.43
CA CYS A 8 -35.84 -2.63 -31.03
C CYS A 8 -35.48 -1.22 -30.51
N THR A 9 -35.15 -0.27 -31.39
CA THR A 9 -34.81 1.11 -31.01
C THR A 9 -35.83 2.10 -31.54
N LEU A 10 -36.32 3.00 -30.70
CA LEU A 10 -37.23 4.09 -31.08
C LEU A 10 -36.61 5.45 -30.78
N THR A 11 -36.45 6.27 -31.81
CA THR A 11 -36.06 7.68 -31.71
C THR A 11 -37.24 8.59 -32.04
N LEU A 12 -37.64 9.41 -31.08
CA LEU A 12 -38.59 10.50 -31.30
C LEU A 12 -37.92 11.71 -31.98
N ALA A 13 -38.72 12.56 -32.61
CA ALA A 13 -38.25 13.82 -33.21
C ALA A 13 -37.62 14.77 -32.17
N ASP A 14 -38.02 14.65 -30.90
CA ASP A 14 -37.52 15.43 -29.76
C ASP A 14 -36.15 14.93 -29.23
N GLY A 15 -35.53 13.95 -29.89
CA GLY A 15 -34.21 13.41 -29.54
C GLY A 15 -34.19 12.37 -28.42
N THR A 16 -35.34 12.00 -27.86
CA THR A 16 -35.42 10.91 -26.87
C THR A 16 -35.26 9.54 -27.55
N HIS A 17 -34.28 8.76 -27.07
CA HIS A 17 -33.96 7.43 -27.59
C HIS A 17 -34.35 6.35 -26.58
N TYR A 18 -35.13 5.37 -27.02
CA TYR A 18 -35.40 4.13 -26.28
C TYR A 18 -34.63 2.98 -26.95
N ASP A 19 -33.80 2.25 -26.21
CA ASP A 19 -33.07 1.08 -26.70
C ASP A 19 -33.46 -0.17 -25.90
N LEU A 20 -34.31 -1.03 -26.46
CA LEU A 20 -34.72 -2.29 -25.82
C LEU A 20 -33.77 -3.46 -26.14
N SER A 21 -32.66 -3.25 -26.87
CA SER A 21 -31.79 -4.35 -27.32
C SER A 21 -31.09 -5.12 -26.20
N SER A 22 -30.92 -4.52 -25.01
CA SER A 22 -30.38 -5.21 -23.83
C SER A 22 -31.29 -6.33 -23.30
N LEU A 23 -32.60 -6.28 -23.58
CA LEU A 23 -33.55 -7.33 -23.23
C LEU A 23 -33.47 -8.56 -24.17
N GLY A 24 -32.77 -8.46 -25.31
CA GLY A 24 -32.64 -9.52 -26.31
C GLY A 24 -31.52 -10.54 -26.05
N SER A 25 -31.01 -10.64 -24.81
CA SER A 25 -29.88 -11.52 -24.49
C SER A 25 -30.31 -12.99 -24.35
N ALA A 26 -29.47 -13.93 -24.81
CA ALA A 26 -29.84 -15.34 -24.98
C ALA A 26 -29.98 -16.18 -23.69
N VAL A 27 -29.69 -15.60 -22.50
CA VAL A 27 -29.41 -16.37 -21.27
C VAL A 27 -30.59 -16.41 -20.28
N ALA A 28 -31.65 -15.62 -20.51
CA ALA A 28 -32.82 -15.56 -19.64
C ALA A 28 -34.12 -15.47 -20.44
N ASP A 29 -34.88 -16.57 -20.49
CA ASP A 29 -36.29 -16.53 -20.91
C ASP A 29 -37.10 -15.74 -19.87
N TYR A 30 -37.71 -14.63 -20.26
CA TYR A 30 -38.59 -13.87 -19.37
C TYR A 30 -39.96 -14.55 -19.28
N ALA A 31 -40.17 -15.31 -18.21
CA ALA A 31 -41.41 -16.04 -17.93
C ALA A 31 -42.40 -15.22 -17.08
N ALA A 32 -43.64 -15.12 -17.56
CA ALA A 32 -44.82 -14.74 -16.79
C ALA A 32 -45.68 -15.99 -16.53
N ASP A 33 -45.90 -16.33 -15.27
CA ASP A 33 -46.56 -17.57 -14.86
C ASP A 33 -47.97 -17.27 -14.33
N VAL A 34 -49.01 -17.88 -14.91
CA VAL A 34 -50.42 -17.66 -14.55
C VAL A 34 -51.13 -19.01 -14.44
N GLY A 35 -51.36 -19.44 -13.19
CA GLY A 35 -51.88 -20.79 -12.91
C GLY A 35 -50.90 -21.86 -13.39
N GLU A 36 -51.38 -22.81 -14.19
CA GLU A 36 -50.56 -23.86 -14.81
C GLU A 36 -49.97 -23.46 -16.18
N THR A 37 -50.23 -22.25 -16.68
CA THR A 37 -49.71 -21.76 -17.96
C THR A 37 -48.53 -20.80 -17.77
N SER A 38 -47.43 -21.05 -18.47
CA SER A 38 -46.24 -20.19 -18.47
C SER A 38 -46.06 -19.53 -19.84
N TYR A 39 -45.90 -18.22 -19.84
CA TYR A 39 -45.74 -17.37 -21.01
C TYR A 39 -44.29 -16.92 -21.10
N LYS A 40 -43.54 -17.43 -22.08
CA LYS A 40 -42.15 -17.03 -22.32
C LYS A 40 -42.10 -15.94 -23.38
N LEU A 41 -41.42 -14.83 -23.08
CA LEU A 41 -41.25 -13.67 -23.98
C LEU A 41 -39.77 -13.41 -24.26
N ASN A 42 -39.41 -13.29 -25.53
CA ASN A 42 -38.03 -13.15 -26.01
C ASN A 42 -37.93 -11.95 -26.97
N VAL A 43 -37.54 -10.79 -26.44
CA VAL A 43 -37.51 -9.53 -27.20
C VAL A 43 -36.45 -9.58 -28.32
N CYS A 44 -36.72 -8.90 -29.43
CA CYS A 44 -35.79 -8.73 -30.57
C CYS A 44 -35.37 -9.99 -31.37
N ARG A 45 -35.91 -11.19 -31.07
CA ARG A 45 -35.62 -12.41 -31.84
C ARG A 45 -36.46 -12.54 -33.12
N GLY A 46 -35.87 -13.16 -34.15
CA GLY A 46 -36.48 -13.40 -35.46
C GLY A 46 -37.49 -14.56 -35.47
N VAL A 47 -38.13 -14.79 -36.63
CA VAL A 47 -39.21 -15.79 -36.77
C VAL A 47 -38.69 -17.10 -37.37
N VAL A 48 -39.09 -18.23 -36.77
CA VAL A 48 -39.09 -19.57 -37.37
C VAL A 48 -40.52 -19.95 -37.76
N SER A 49 -40.70 -20.76 -38.80
CA SER A 49 -41.96 -20.85 -39.57
C SER A 49 -42.97 -21.92 -39.14
N GLU A 50 -42.61 -22.84 -38.26
CA GLU A 50 -43.41 -24.04 -37.95
C GLU A 50 -44.24 -23.85 -36.67
N LEU A 51 -45.43 -24.46 -36.65
CA LEU A 51 -46.60 -23.93 -35.93
C LEU A 51 -47.20 -24.86 -34.86
N TRP A 52 -46.71 -26.09 -34.74
CA TRP A 52 -47.11 -27.10 -33.74
C TRP A 52 -45.91 -28.01 -33.45
N GLN A 53 -45.61 -28.23 -32.16
CA GLN A 53 -44.39 -28.89 -31.64
C GLN A 53 -43.09 -28.15 -32.01
N LEU A 54 -42.39 -27.61 -31.01
CA LEU A 54 -41.27 -26.68 -31.19
C LEU A 54 -39.94 -27.32 -30.79
N ASP A 55 -39.19 -27.84 -31.77
CA ASP A 55 -37.88 -28.47 -31.52
C ASP A 55 -36.82 -27.51 -30.94
N HIS A 56 -36.92 -26.20 -31.23
CA HIS A 56 -35.93 -25.18 -30.86
C HIS A 56 -36.58 -23.91 -30.26
N PRO A 57 -37.14 -23.97 -29.02
CA PRO A 57 -37.92 -22.89 -28.42
C PRO A 57 -37.14 -21.58 -28.22
N GLU A 58 -35.82 -21.65 -28.06
CA GLU A 58 -34.95 -20.47 -27.92
C GLU A 58 -34.98 -19.53 -29.13
N THR A 59 -35.36 -20.04 -30.31
CA THR A 59 -35.33 -19.25 -31.56
C THR A 59 -36.53 -18.31 -31.72
N ILE A 60 -37.51 -18.36 -30.83
CA ILE A 60 -38.86 -17.81 -31.03
C ILE A 60 -39.10 -16.61 -30.11
N GLY A 61 -39.71 -15.53 -30.66
CA GLY A 61 -39.94 -14.27 -29.95
C GLY A 61 -40.97 -14.32 -28.79
N GLY A 62 -41.78 -15.38 -28.72
CA GLY A 62 -42.60 -15.69 -27.55
C GLY A 62 -43.63 -16.79 -27.79
N PHE A 63 -43.88 -17.61 -26.77
CA PHE A 63 -44.86 -18.70 -26.80
C PHE A 63 -45.47 -18.95 -25.42
N VAL A 64 -46.65 -19.57 -25.41
CA VAL A 64 -47.30 -20.11 -24.20
C VAL A 64 -47.04 -21.61 -24.16
N SER A 65 -46.53 -22.13 -23.05
CA SER A 65 -46.51 -23.58 -22.85
C SER A 65 -47.75 -24.01 -22.07
N ARG A 66 -48.41 -25.06 -22.56
CA ARG A 66 -49.63 -25.66 -22.01
C ARG A 66 -49.50 -27.19 -22.05
N PRO A 67 -50.17 -27.96 -21.16
CA PRO A 67 -50.17 -29.43 -21.22
C PRO A 67 -50.76 -30.00 -22.51
N GLU A 68 -51.52 -29.21 -23.28
CA GLU A 68 -52.10 -29.57 -24.58
C GLU A 68 -51.15 -29.33 -25.78
N GLY A 69 -50.05 -28.59 -25.58
CA GLY A 69 -49.10 -28.18 -26.62
C GLY A 69 -48.73 -26.69 -26.53
N ASP A 70 -47.58 -26.33 -27.11
CA ASP A 70 -47.10 -24.94 -27.15
C ASP A 70 -47.88 -24.09 -28.18
N PHE A 71 -48.26 -22.87 -27.80
CA PHE A 71 -49.06 -21.93 -28.60
C PHE A 71 -48.27 -20.65 -28.93
N SER A 72 -48.27 -20.22 -30.20
CA SER A 72 -47.45 -19.10 -30.69
C SER A 72 -48.15 -17.75 -30.52
N LEU A 73 -47.52 -16.84 -29.75
CA LEU A 73 -48.10 -15.55 -29.35
C LEU A 73 -48.15 -14.48 -30.45
N GLY A 74 -47.47 -14.71 -31.57
CA GLY A 74 -47.39 -13.77 -32.69
C GLY A 74 -46.11 -13.90 -33.49
N ARG A 75 -46.10 -13.44 -34.75
CA ARG A 75 -44.87 -13.06 -35.42
C ARG A 75 -44.46 -11.66 -34.93
N MET A 76 -43.18 -11.50 -34.62
CA MET A 76 -42.60 -10.20 -34.27
C MET A 76 -42.66 -9.26 -35.48
N ASN A 77 -43.53 -8.25 -35.41
CA ASN A 77 -43.45 -7.10 -36.30
C ASN A 77 -42.58 -6.06 -35.56
N THR A 78 -41.34 -5.87 -36.01
CA THR A 78 -40.25 -5.25 -35.21
C THR A 78 -40.31 -3.72 -35.15
N ASN A 79 -41.52 -3.15 -35.09
CA ASN A 79 -41.77 -1.73 -35.02
C ASN A 79 -42.33 -1.40 -33.64
N LEU A 80 -41.52 -0.77 -32.80
CA LEU A 80 -41.99 -0.18 -31.55
C LEU A 80 -42.90 1.01 -31.87
N THR A 81 -44.07 1.06 -31.24
CA THR A 81 -45.04 2.16 -31.33
C THR A 81 -45.15 2.87 -29.99
N LEU A 82 -45.89 3.97 -29.95
CA LEU A 82 -46.21 4.68 -28.71
C LEU A 82 -47.67 4.43 -28.33
N SER A 83 -47.91 4.19 -27.04
CA SER A 83 -49.24 4.19 -26.45
C SER A 83 -49.86 5.60 -26.52
N PRO A 84 -51.19 5.75 -26.35
CA PRO A 84 -51.81 7.05 -26.10
C PRO A 84 -51.38 7.73 -24.77
N THR A 85 -50.52 7.08 -23.98
CA THR A 85 -49.87 7.64 -22.78
C THR A 85 -48.39 7.98 -22.99
N ASN A 86 -47.91 7.99 -24.25
CA ASN A 86 -46.52 8.23 -24.66
C ASN A 86 -45.48 7.20 -24.14
N GLU A 87 -45.93 5.98 -23.81
CA GLU A 87 -45.05 4.88 -23.40
C GLU A 87 -44.73 3.94 -24.59
N PRO A 88 -43.51 3.39 -24.66
CA PRO A 88 -43.16 2.44 -25.71
C PRO A 88 -43.98 1.14 -25.62
N MET A 89 -44.55 0.72 -26.75
CA MET A 89 -45.36 -0.49 -26.90
C MET A 89 -44.88 -1.32 -28.09
N LEU A 90 -44.86 -2.64 -27.95
CA LEU A 90 -44.54 -3.59 -29.03
C LEU A 90 -45.77 -4.45 -29.33
N ILE A 91 -46.08 -4.65 -30.62
CA ILE A 91 -47.27 -5.37 -31.08
C ILE A 91 -46.85 -6.56 -31.95
N LEU A 92 -47.21 -7.77 -31.52
CA LEU A 92 -47.00 -9.02 -32.22
C LEU A 92 -48.30 -9.44 -32.91
N SER A 93 -48.24 -9.92 -34.15
CA SER A 93 -49.43 -10.28 -34.93
C SER A 93 -49.17 -11.49 -35.84
N GLY A 94 -50.22 -12.20 -36.26
CA GLY A 94 -50.08 -13.39 -37.10
C GLY A 94 -49.46 -14.58 -36.36
N GLY A 95 -49.86 -14.82 -35.10
CA GLY A 95 -49.52 -16.02 -34.34
C GLY A 95 -50.33 -17.25 -34.77
N SER A 96 -50.44 -18.26 -33.91
CA SER A 96 -51.28 -19.43 -34.18
C SER A 96 -52.76 -19.05 -34.29
N ALA A 97 -53.53 -19.82 -35.05
CA ALA A 97 -54.97 -19.59 -35.26
C ALA A 97 -55.75 -19.72 -33.94
N CYS A 98 -56.79 -18.91 -33.75
CA CYS A 98 -57.56 -18.88 -32.52
C CYS A 98 -58.39 -20.16 -32.33
N PRO A 99 -58.39 -20.81 -31.14
CA PRO A 99 -59.14 -22.06 -30.91
C PRO A 99 -60.65 -21.95 -31.21
N LEU A 100 -61.24 -20.78 -30.95
CA LEU A 100 -62.66 -20.49 -31.19
C LEU A 100 -62.96 -20.01 -32.62
N ASN A 101 -61.96 -19.55 -33.37
CA ASN A 101 -62.14 -18.90 -34.68
C ASN A 101 -60.90 -19.11 -35.58
N PRO A 102 -60.84 -20.18 -36.40
CA PRO A 102 -59.65 -20.48 -37.20
C PRO A 102 -59.39 -19.50 -38.36
N ALA A 103 -60.27 -18.52 -38.58
CA ALA A 103 -60.04 -17.42 -39.53
C ALA A 103 -59.23 -16.25 -38.92
N GLU A 104 -58.97 -16.29 -37.61
CA GLU A 104 -58.31 -15.24 -36.85
C GLU A 104 -57.01 -15.74 -36.22
N SER A 105 -55.99 -14.88 -36.15
CA SER A 105 -54.65 -15.22 -35.66
C SER A 105 -54.36 -14.53 -34.33
N ALA A 106 -53.68 -15.23 -33.42
CA ALA A 106 -53.25 -14.67 -32.15
C ALA A 106 -52.41 -13.39 -32.33
N SER A 107 -52.60 -12.47 -31.40
CA SER A 107 -51.86 -11.22 -31.31
C SER A 107 -51.57 -10.84 -29.86
N THR A 108 -50.44 -10.19 -29.64
CA THR A 108 -49.95 -9.86 -28.30
C THR A 108 -49.42 -8.44 -28.26
N ALA A 109 -49.85 -7.64 -27.29
CA ALA A 109 -49.33 -6.30 -27.06
C ALA A 109 -48.53 -6.27 -25.75
N ILE A 110 -47.32 -5.72 -25.79
CA ILE A 110 -46.42 -5.57 -24.65
C ILE A 110 -46.19 -4.07 -24.43
N ARG A 111 -46.63 -3.54 -23.29
CA ARG A 111 -46.44 -2.15 -22.85
C ARG A 111 -45.27 -2.09 -21.88
N TYR A 112 -44.27 -1.26 -22.18
CA TYR A 112 -43.09 -1.10 -21.35
C TYR A 112 -43.17 0.16 -20.50
N ILE A 113 -43.02 0.01 -19.19
CA ILE A 113 -43.13 1.10 -18.21
C ILE A 113 -41.74 1.40 -17.66
N CYS A 114 -41.30 2.66 -17.77
CA CYS A 114 -40.07 3.13 -17.15
C CYS A 114 -40.16 3.03 -15.62
N SER A 115 -39.28 2.25 -15.00
CA SER A 115 -39.15 2.13 -13.54
C SER A 115 -37.68 2.24 -13.13
N LEU A 116 -37.38 3.17 -12.21
CA LEU A 116 -36.02 3.40 -11.72
C LEU A 116 -35.64 2.58 -10.48
N SER A 117 -36.59 1.86 -9.86
CA SER A 117 -36.29 0.91 -8.78
C SER A 117 -35.72 -0.42 -9.31
N ASP A 118 -36.11 -0.78 -10.53
CA ASP A 118 -35.97 -2.14 -11.05
C ASP A 118 -34.70 -2.24 -11.93
N PHE A 119 -33.53 -2.22 -11.28
CA PHE A 119 -32.21 -2.35 -11.93
C PHE A 119 -32.00 -3.69 -12.65
N HIS A 120 -32.78 -4.72 -12.30
CA HIS A 120 -33.01 -5.88 -13.15
C HIS A 120 -34.41 -5.78 -13.76
N ALA A 121 -34.55 -6.13 -15.04
CA ALA A 121 -35.86 -6.14 -15.69
C ALA A 121 -36.84 -7.03 -14.92
N GLY A 122 -37.98 -6.48 -14.49
CA GLY A 122 -38.96 -7.21 -13.70
C GLY A 122 -39.56 -8.39 -14.47
N LYS A 123 -40.32 -9.28 -13.80
CA LYS A 123 -41.14 -10.25 -14.53
C LYS A 123 -42.28 -9.52 -15.27
N PRO A 124 -42.52 -9.78 -16.56
CA PRO A 124 -43.69 -9.25 -17.25
C PRO A 124 -44.99 -9.77 -16.59
N ARG A 125 -46.06 -8.97 -16.67
CA ARG A 125 -47.37 -9.30 -16.06
C ARG A 125 -48.45 -9.33 -17.13
N LEU A 126 -49.20 -10.43 -17.21
CA LEU A 126 -50.40 -10.52 -18.03
C LEU A 126 -51.52 -9.70 -17.37
N MET A 127 -51.98 -8.65 -18.05
CA MET A 127 -53.04 -7.76 -17.58
C MET A 127 -54.42 -8.17 -18.09
N ALA A 128 -54.51 -8.69 -19.31
CA ALA A 128 -55.75 -9.18 -19.89
C ALA A 128 -55.51 -10.26 -20.96
N SER A 129 -56.45 -11.19 -21.05
CA SER A 129 -56.56 -12.19 -22.12
C SER A 129 -58.00 -12.22 -22.64
N LEU A 130 -58.18 -12.20 -23.96
CA LEU A 130 -59.52 -12.18 -24.59
C LEU A 130 -59.78 -13.47 -25.39
N PRO A 131 -60.98 -14.10 -25.26
CA PRO A 131 -62.05 -13.78 -24.30
C PRO A 131 -61.63 -14.02 -22.83
N ALA A 132 -62.26 -13.31 -21.91
CA ALA A 132 -61.97 -13.41 -20.47
C ALA A 132 -62.76 -14.57 -19.83
N GLY A 133 -62.07 -15.41 -19.05
CA GLY A 133 -62.64 -16.58 -18.37
C GLY A 133 -61.65 -17.75 -18.37
N ASP A 134 -61.52 -18.42 -19.52
CA ASP A 134 -60.66 -19.59 -19.68
C ASP A 134 -59.34 -19.26 -20.38
N PRO A 135 -58.16 -19.54 -19.77
CA PRO A 135 -56.87 -19.31 -20.41
C PRO A 135 -56.65 -20.20 -21.64
N ALA A 136 -57.33 -21.35 -21.74
CA ALA A 136 -57.31 -22.23 -22.91
C ALA A 136 -57.90 -21.56 -24.17
N ASN A 137 -59.00 -20.81 -24.00
CA ASN A 137 -59.76 -20.22 -25.11
C ASN A 137 -59.27 -18.83 -25.54
N ALA A 138 -58.37 -18.20 -24.76
CA ALA A 138 -57.82 -16.89 -25.07
C ALA A 138 -56.93 -16.88 -26.32
N CYS A 139 -57.03 -15.81 -27.13
CA CYS A 139 -56.25 -15.62 -28.35
C CYS A 139 -55.53 -14.25 -28.44
N HIS A 140 -56.01 -13.22 -27.73
CA HIS A 140 -55.34 -11.92 -27.65
C HIS A 140 -54.83 -11.66 -26.24
N PHE A 141 -53.57 -11.23 -26.11
CA PHE A 141 -52.88 -11.11 -24.82
C PHE A 141 -52.27 -9.71 -24.64
N PHE A 142 -52.42 -9.14 -23.44
CA PHE A 142 -51.91 -7.83 -23.08
C PHE A 142 -50.98 -7.93 -21.87
N PHE A 143 -49.71 -7.56 -22.06
CA PHE A 143 -48.68 -7.58 -21.02
C PHE A 143 -48.22 -6.17 -20.65
N GLU A 144 -47.95 -5.96 -19.36
CA GLU A 144 -47.21 -4.81 -18.85
C GLU A 144 -45.88 -5.25 -18.25
N TRP A 145 -44.81 -4.48 -18.50
CA TRP A 145 -43.45 -4.83 -18.10
C TRP A 145 -42.71 -3.59 -17.57
N SER A 146 -42.45 -3.55 -16.25
CA SER A 146 -41.62 -2.50 -15.64
C SER A 146 -40.13 -2.79 -15.85
N THR A 147 -39.41 -1.84 -16.46
CA THR A 147 -37.95 -1.92 -16.65
C THR A 147 -37.33 -0.52 -16.63
N HIS A 148 -36.09 -0.41 -16.15
CA HIS A 148 -35.29 0.81 -16.33
C HIS A 148 -34.87 1.03 -17.79
N VAL A 149 -34.82 -0.05 -18.59
CA VAL A 149 -34.45 -0.04 -20.03
C VAL A 149 -35.47 0.76 -20.86
N ALA A 150 -36.73 0.78 -20.43
CA ALA A 150 -37.80 1.56 -21.04
C ALA A 150 -37.79 3.06 -20.67
N CYS A 151 -36.79 3.54 -19.91
CA CYS A 151 -36.61 4.95 -19.62
C CYS A 151 -35.85 5.67 -20.77
N PRO A 152 -36.14 6.95 -21.06
CA PRO A 152 -35.52 7.67 -22.15
C PRO A 152 -34.02 7.88 -21.89
N THR A 153 -33.18 7.36 -22.80
CA THR A 153 -31.73 7.52 -22.72
C THR A 153 -31.29 8.87 -23.28
N ASN A 154 -30.35 9.54 -22.59
CA ASN A 154 -29.79 10.82 -23.01
C ASN A 154 -28.50 10.57 -23.81
N GLU A 155 -28.50 11.00 -25.08
CA GLU A 155 -27.47 10.74 -26.10
C GLU A 155 -26.02 11.03 -25.63
N LYS A 156 -25.84 11.92 -24.66
CA LYS A 156 -24.53 12.24 -24.05
C LYS A 156 -23.85 11.07 -23.33
N SER A 157 -24.57 9.99 -22.96
CA SER A 157 -23.98 8.83 -22.28
C SER A 157 -23.20 7.90 -23.22
N GLU A 158 -23.65 7.69 -24.46
CA GLU A 158 -22.94 6.87 -25.46
C GLU A 158 -21.53 7.43 -25.77
N LEU A 159 -21.34 8.75 -25.64
CA LEU A 159 -20.04 9.41 -25.84
C LEU A 159 -18.95 8.91 -24.88
N GLN A 160 -19.30 8.34 -23.72
CA GLN A 160 -18.32 7.77 -22.80
C GLN A 160 -17.74 6.43 -23.31
N ARG A 161 -18.51 5.61 -24.04
CA ARG A 161 -18.01 4.34 -24.62
C ARG A 161 -16.84 4.54 -25.58
N GLY A 162 -16.87 5.62 -26.38
CA GLY A 162 -15.76 5.95 -27.29
C GLY A 162 -14.42 6.19 -26.57
N HIS A 163 -14.46 6.77 -25.36
CA HIS A 163 -13.27 7.02 -24.56
C HIS A 163 -12.66 5.74 -24.00
N TYR A 164 -13.47 4.79 -23.52
CA TYR A 164 -12.97 3.49 -23.04
C TYR A 164 -12.29 2.68 -24.15
N VAL A 165 -12.83 2.69 -25.38
CA VAL A 165 -12.19 2.02 -26.53
C VAL A 165 -10.85 2.65 -26.89
N ALA A 166 -10.75 3.99 -26.86
CA ALA A 166 -9.49 4.70 -27.07
C ALA A 166 -8.45 4.42 -25.97
N PHE A 167 -8.89 4.32 -24.71
CA PHE A 167 -8.03 3.99 -23.57
C PHE A 167 -7.48 2.56 -23.66
N GLY A 168 -8.33 1.57 -23.97
CA GLY A 168 -7.90 0.19 -24.19
C GLY A 168 -6.87 0.05 -25.33
N ALA A 169 -7.03 0.81 -26.42
CA ALA A 169 -6.04 0.84 -27.50
C ALA A 169 -4.67 1.38 -27.04
N LEU A 170 -4.65 2.42 -26.20
CA LEU A 170 -3.41 2.96 -25.62
C LEU A 170 -2.72 1.96 -24.67
N VAL A 171 -3.48 1.26 -23.83
CA VAL A 171 -2.94 0.22 -22.94
C VAL A 171 -2.31 -0.92 -23.75
N ILE A 172 -2.96 -1.38 -24.82
CA ILE A 172 -2.41 -2.41 -25.72
C ILE A 172 -1.11 -1.93 -26.39
N ILE A 173 -1.06 -0.68 -26.87
CA ILE A 173 0.16 -0.10 -27.46
C ILE A 173 1.29 -0.01 -26.42
N ALA A 174 0.99 0.41 -25.18
CA ALA A 174 1.97 0.44 -24.09
C ALA A 174 2.51 -0.95 -23.75
N PHE A 175 1.63 -1.98 -23.71
CA PHE A 175 2.02 -3.36 -23.45
C PHE A 175 2.94 -3.91 -24.55
N PHE A 176 2.62 -3.69 -25.83
CA PHE A 176 3.49 -4.08 -26.95
C PHE A 176 4.81 -3.30 -26.99
N ALA A 177 4.80 -2.00 -26.65
CA ALA A 177 6.02 -1.18 -26.57
C ALA A 177 6.94 -1.65 -25.43
N TRP A 178 6.38 -1.98 -24.26
CA TRP A 178 7.12 -2.51 -23.12
C TRP A 178 7.67 -3.91 -23.41
N PHE A 179 6.81 -4.86 -23.78
CA PHE A 179 7.22 -6.25 -24.01
C PHE A 179 8.16 -6.40 -25.22
N GLY A 180 7.85 -5.70 -26.33
CA GLY A 180 8.70 -5.66 -27.53
C GLY A 180 10.04 -4.94 -27.29
N GLY A 181 10.01 -3.80 -26.60
CA GLY A 181 11.21 -3.06 -26.24
C GLY A 181 12.14 -3.85 -25.31
N HIS A 182 11.58 -4.44 -24.25
CA HIS A 182 12.37 -5.16 -23.25
C HIS A 182 12.95 -6.48 -23.78
N THR A 183 12.23 -7.21 -24.64
CA THR A 183 12.74 -8.43 -25.29
C THR A 183 13.80 -8.11 -26.35
N LEU A 184 13.65 -7.04 -27.13
CA LEU A 184 14.66 -6.61 -28.11
C LEU A 184 15.92 -6.07 -27.43
N TYR A 185 15.76 -5.29 -26.36
CA TYR A 185 16.87 -4.79 -25.53
C TYR A 185 17.65 -5.96 -24.90
N ASN A 186 16.96 -6.92 -24.27
CA ASN A 186 17.61 -8.09 -23.69
C ASN A 186 18.35 -8.91 -24.77
N ARG A 187 17.77 -9.11 -25.96
CA ARG A 187 18.47 -9.75 -27.09
C ARG A 187 19.74 -9.01 -27.49
N LEU A 188 19.71 -7.68 -27.60
CA LEU A 188 20.89 -6.88 -27.99
C LEU A 188 21.97 -6.85 -26.92
N VAL A 189 21.61 -6.81 -25.63
CA VAL A 189 22.56 -6.80 -24.51
C VAL A 189 23.20 -8.17 -24.30
N LEU A 190 22.42 -9.27 -24.37
CA LEU A 190 22.95 -10.64 -24.25
C LEU A 190 23.88 -10.99 -25.41
N ARG A 191 23.49 -10.65 -26.65
CA ARG A 191 24.31 -10.90 -27.85
C ARG A 191 25.61 -10.08 -27.87
N ARG A 192 25.65 -8.92 -27.21
CA ARG A 192 26.90 -8.16 -26.95
C ARG A 192 27.77 -8.75 -25.83
N ARG A 193 27.28 -9.71 -25.05
CA ARG A 193 27.99 -10.39 -23.96
C ARG A 193 28.32 -11.86 -24.24
N GLY A 194 27.92 -12.40 -25.40
CA GLY A 194 28.39 -13.71 -25.90
C GLY A 194 27.75 -14.94 -25.25
N LEU A 195 26.56 -14.83 -24.65
CA LEU A 195 25.90 -15.88 -23.88
C LEU A 195 24.66 -16.46 -24.62
N ASP A 196 24.88 -17.01 -25.82
CA ASP A 196 23.83 -17.54 -26.71
C ASP A 196 23.44 -19.02 -26.39
N GLN A 197 23.28 -19.39 -25.11
CA GLN A 197 23.06 -20.80 -24.68
C GLN A 197 21.66 -21.15 -24.11
N PHE A 198 20.71 -20.21 -24.05
CA PHE A 198 19.34 -20.50 -23.59
C PHE A 198 18.33 -20.59 -24.75
N PRO A 199 17.76 -21.77 -25.05
CA PRO A 199 16.70 -21.90 -26.04
C PRO A 199 15.36 -21.43 -25.47
N ILE A 200 14.75 -20.44 -26.12
CA ILE A 200 13.38 -19.96 -25.85
C ILE A 200 12.47 -20.50 -26.96
N PRO A 201 11.28 -21.06 -26.65
CA PRO A 201 10.42 -21.71 -27.65
C PRO A 201 10.00 -20.76 -28.79
N THR A 202 10.10 -21.26 -30.02
CA THR A 202 9.72 -20.51 -31.23
C THR A 202 8.22 -20.58 -31.50
N LEU A 203 7.52 -19.47 -31.25
CA LEU A 203 6.14 -19.28 -31.68
C LEU A 203 6.05 -19.20 -33.22
N ASN A 204 5.75 -20.32 -33.86
CA ASN A 204 5.48 -20.41 -35.30
C ASN A 204 4.07 -19.85 -35.60
N LEU A 205 3.98 -18.54 -35.84
CA LEU A 205 2.77 -17.91 -36.38
C LEU A 205 2.56 -18.34 -37.85
N PRO A 206 1.34 -18.73 -38.25
CA PRO A 206 1.04 -19.05 -39.65
C PRO A 206 1.14 -17.81 -40.54
N SER A 207 1.60 -17.99 -41.78
CA SER A 207 1.90 -16.89 -42.69
C SER A 207 0.62 -16.21 -43.22
N MET A 208 0.46 -14.90 -42.96
CA MET A 208 -0.54 -14.09 -43.66
C MET A 208 -0.21 -13.94 -45.15
N PRO A 209 -1.23 -13.90 -46.03
CA PRO A 209 -1.04 -13.84 -47.49
C PRO A 209 -0.51 -12.48 -47.96
N LYS A 210 0.39 -12.50 -48.96
CA LYS A 210 0.96 -11.30 -49.57
C LYS A 210 -0.03 -10.62 -50.52
N ILE A 211 -0.75 -9.61 -50.03
CA ILE A 211 -1.46 -8.65 -50.88
C ILE A 211 -0.59 -7.41 -51.11
N PHE A 212 0.24 -7.46 -52.16
CA PHE A 212 0.47 -6.35 -53.11
C PHE A 212 1.41 -6.86 -54.20
N ARG A 213 0.98 -6.77 -55.47
CA ARG A 213 1.77 -7.21 -56.63
C ARG A 213 2.08 -5.99 -57.49
N SER A 214 3.37 -5.68 -57.66
CA SER A 214 3.83 -4.53 -58.44
C SER A 214 3.66 -4.76 -59.94
N SER A 215 3.12 -3.75 -60.62
CA SER A 215 3.29 -3.56 -62.07
C SER A 215 4.22 -2.37 -62.30
N ASN A 216 5.27 -2.57 -63.09
CA ASN A 216 5.99 -1.48 -63.76
C ASN A 216 5.00 -0.77 -64.73
N ASP A 217 5.18 0.48 -65.17
CA ASP A 217 6.39 0.94 -65.85
C ASP A 217 6.51 2.48 -65.99
N THR A 218 7.66 2.94 -66.49
CA THR A 218 8.01 4.32 -66.89
C THR A 218 8.16 5.41 -65.79
N GLY A 219 9.09 6.34 -66.03
CA GLY A 219 9.32 7.58 -65.25
C GLY A 219 9.37 8.81 -66.18
N PRO A 220 10.14 9.89 -65.92
CA PRO A 220 11.12 10.10 -64.83
C PRO A 220 11.05 11.51 -64.17
N SER A 221 12.14 11.92 -63.50
CA SER A 221 12.56 13.27 -63.08
C SER A 221 12.25 13.77 -61.65
N LYS A 222 13.11 14.70 -61.20
CA LYS A 222 13.11 15.48 -59.93
C LYS A 222 13.08 16.99 -60.32
N PRO A 223 13.23 18.02 -59.43
CA PRO A 223 13.31 18.06 -57.96
C PRO A 223 12.51 19.25 -57.32
N ALA A 224 12.87 19.61 -56.07
CA ALA A 224 12.99 20.98 -55.52
C ALA A 224 11.93 21.50 -54.50
N TRP A 225 12.36 22.48 -53.71
CA TRP A 225 11.65 23.12 -52.59
C TRP A 225 10.82 24.36 -53.00
N GLY A 226 9.84 24.74 -52.18
CA GLY A 226 9.13 26.04 -52.25
C GLY A 226 8.63 26.52 -50.88
N ARG A 227 8.49 27.84 -50.69
CA ARG A 227 8.03 28.49 -49.44
C ARG A 227 6.58 29.01 -49.55
N GLY A 228 5.89 29.12 -48.41
CA GLY A 228 4.67 29.92 -48.21
C GLY A 228 3.82 29.36 -47.06
N SER A 229 3.69 29.94 -45.85
CA SER A 229 3.53 31.32 -45.36
C SER A 229 2.13 31.92 -45.55
N GLN A 230 1.31 31.87 -44.50
CA GLN A 230 0.40 32.98 -44.14
C GLN A 230 0.03 32.94 -42.63
N ARG A 231 -0.36 34.12 -42.10
CA ARG A 231 -0.83 34.38 -40.73
C ARG A 231 -2.19 35.09 -40.80
N SER A 232 -3.16 34.70 -39.98
CA SER A 232 -4.13 35.56 -39.28
C SER A 232 -5.04 34.66 -38.41
N GLY A 233 -5.58 35.08 -37.26
CA GLY A 233 -5.48 36.37 -36.56
C GLY A 233 -5.99 36.26 -35.12
N TYR A 234 -5.92 37.36 -34.36
CA TYR A 234 -6.39 37.46 -32.98
C TYR A 234 -7.84 37.92 -32.90
N SER A 235 -8.56 37.45 -31.88
CA SER A 235 -9.57 38.21 -31.15
C SER A 235 -9.48 37.85 -29.66
N GLY A 236 -10.03 38.69 -28.79
CA GLY A 236 -10.03 38.52 -27.33
C GLY A 236 -11.13 39.38 -26.71
N ILE A 237 -11.05 39.66 -25.40
CA ILE A 237 -12.14 40.17 -24.53
C ILE A 237 -13.11 39.00 -24.19
N ARG A 238 -13.54 38.78 -22.95
CA ARG A 238 -13.50 39.60 -21.73
C ARG A 238 -12.95 38.81 -20.53
N ALA A 239 -12.48 39.51 -19.50
CA ALA A 239 -12.42 39.00 -18.14
C ALA A 239 -13.40 39.83 -17.29
N ASP A 240 -14.11 39.18 -16.39
CA ASP A 240 -14.82 39.79 -15.26
C ASP A 240 -14.45 38.96 -14.01
N GLU A 241 -14.50 39.59 -12.84
CA GLU A 241 -13.90 39.08 -11.60
C GLU A 241 -14.84 38.16 -10.82
N ASN A 242 -14.25 37.22 -10.07
CA ASN A 242 -14.75 36.74 -8.78
C ASN A 242 -13.66 35.87 -8.11
N ASP A 243 -13.30 36.21 -6.87
CA ASP A 243 -12.60 35.30 -5.97
C ASP A 243 -13.63 34.36 -5.33
N GLU A 244 -13.37 33.05 -5.31
CA GLU A 244 -13.62 32.13 -4.17
C GLU A 244 -13.23 30.68 -4.53
N GLU A 245 -12.92 29.92 -3.48
CA GLU A 245 -12.75 28.46 -3.34
C GLU A 245 -12.72 27.54 -4.61
N GLU A 246 -11.54 27.03 -4.98
CA GLU A 246 -11.39 25.63 -5.45
C GLU A 246 -10.11 24.98 -4.89
N GLY A 247 -10.29 23.90 -4.11
CA GLY A 247 -9.21 23.05 -3.62
C GLY A 247 -8.75 22.02 -4.67
N PHE A 248 -7.43 21.89 -4.88
CA PHE A 248 -6.88 21.02 -5.93
C PHE A 248 -6.95 19.53 -5.58
N VAL A 249 -8.12 18.91 -5.76
CA VAL A 249 -8.32 17.46 -5.58
C VAL A 249 -7.69 16.69 -6.76
N ALA A 250 -6.40 16.38 -6.62
CA ALA A 250 -5.69 15.50 -7.54
C ALA A 250 -6.19 14.05 -7.38
N ARG A 251 -7.06 13.59 -8.28
CA ARG A 251 -7.40 12.16 -8.41
C ARG A 251 -6.15 11.34 -8.76
N PHE A 252 -5.52 10.76 -7.74
CA PHE A 252 -4.73 9.55 -7.89
C PHE A 252 -5.67 8.34 -7.80
N SER A 253 -6.11 7.84 -8.95
CA SER A 253 -6.72 6.51 -9.00
C SER A 253 -5.63 5.46 -8.85
N LEU A 254 -5.71 4.68 -7.77
CA LEU A 254 -5.20 3.32 -7.73
C LEU A 254 -6.42 2.41 -7.65
N GLU A 255 -6.44 1.38 -8.47
CA GLU A 255 -7.48 0.35 -8.46
C GLU A 255 -7.00 -0.74 -7.47
N GLU A 256 -7.73 -0.90 -6.38
CA GLU A 256 -7.57 -2.01 -5.43
C GLU A 256 -8.68 -3.03 -5.75
N ASP A 257 -8.34 -4.06 -6.53
CA ASP A 257 -9.18 -5.25 -6.73
C ASP A 257 -8.93 -6.23 -5.56
N ASP A 258 -9.68 -6.07 -4.47
CA ASP A 258 -9.88 -7.15 -3.49
C ASP A 258 -10.83 -8.20 -4.11
N GLY A 259 -10.45 -9.47 -4.01
CA GLY A 259 -11.15 -10.59 -4.66
C GLY A 259 -11.08 -11.87 -3.85
N ASP A 260 -12.19 -12.17 -3.17
CA ASP A 260 -12.39 -13.25 -2.21
C ASP A 260 -11.90 -14.64 -2.64
N ALA A 261 -11.41 -15.43 -1.67
CA ALA A 261 -11.07 -16.84 -1.83
C ALA A 261 -11.88 -17.70 -0.84
N GLU A 262 -13.09 -18.10 -1.24
CA GLU A 262 -13.87 -19.14 -0.52
C GLU A 262 -13.38 -20.57 -0.83
N ASP A 263 -13.73 -21.50 0.06
CA ASP A 263 -13.43 -22.92 -0.07
C ASP A 263 -14.07 -23.58 -1.31
N LEU A 264 -13.27 -24.31 -2.10
CA LEU A 264 -13.77 -25.39 -2.94
C LEU A 264 -12.97 -26.68 -2.79
N SER A 265 -13.71 -27.77 -2.61
CA SER A 265 -13.19 -29.10 -2.27
C SER A 265 -12.60 -29.85 -3.47
N GLY A 266 -11.61 -30.70 -3.21
CA GLY A 266 -10.75 -31.26 -4.24
C GLY A 266 -11.31 -32.41 -5.09
N GLN A 267 -10.74 -32.55 -6.30
CA GLN A 267 -10.68 -33.75 -7.13
C GLN A 267 -9.46 -33.66 -8.07
N GLY A 268 -8.91 -34.79 -8.53
CA GLY A 268 -7.92 -34.82 -9.63
C GLY A 268 -6.51 -35.30 -9.27
N VAL A 269 -6.34 -36.61 -9.08
CA VAL A 269 -5.00 -37.24 -8.94
C VAL A 269 -4.34 -37.45 -10.30
N ARG A 270 -3.08 -37.00 -10.48
CA ARG A 270 -2.00 -37.82 -11.12
C ARG A 270 -0.59 -37.24 -10.98
N ALA A 271 0.36 -38.15 -10.84
CA ALA A 271 1.75 -37.90 -10.45
C ALA A 271 2.68 -37.45 -11.59
N LEU A 272 3.74 -36.73 -11.21
CA LEU A 272 5.14 -36.77 -11.70
C LEU A 272 6.00 -35.97 -10.69
N GLY A 273 7.28 -36.23 -10.45
CA GLY A 273 8.12 -37.25 -11.08
C GLY A 273 9.64 -37.11 -10.84
N ALA A 274 10.06 -36.79 -9.60
CA ALA A 274 11.46 -36.74 -9.12
C ALA A 274 12.42 -35.64 -9.66
N GLU A 275 13.51 -35.49 -8.88
CA GLU A 275 14.78 -34.77 -9.13
C GLU A 275 14.96 -33.32 -8.61
N ALA A 276 15.41 -33.22 -7.36
CA ALA A 276 16.05 -32.03 -6.79
C ALA A 276 17.28 -32.43 -5.95
N ASN A 277 18.48 -32.43 -6.55
CA ASN A 277 19.77 -32.57 -5.84
C ASN A 277 20.94 -32.14 -6.74
N ALA A 278 21.42 -30.90 -6.63
CA ALA A 278 22.45 -30.35 -7.53
C ALA A 278 23.50 -29.41 -6.87
N TRP A 279 23.61 -29.37 -5.53
CA TRP A 279 24.50 -28.44 -4.81
C TRP A 279 25.30 -29.05 -3.64
N ARG A 280 26.09 -30.10 -3.90
CA ARG A 280 27.26 -30.46 -3.08
C ARG A 280 28.41 -30.93 -3.99
N GLY A 281 29.59 -30.33 -3.85
CA GLY A 281 30.76 -30.65 -4.69
C GLY A 281 31.47 -31.94 -4.28
N ALA A 282 32.05 -32.65 -5.26
CA ALA A 282 32.85 -33.86 -5.05
C ALA A 282 34.35 -33.54 -4.91
N PRO A 283 35.14 -34.32 -4.15
CA PRO A 283 36.55 -34.04 -3.90
C PRO A 283 37.53 -34.69 -4.89
N ALA A 284 38.59 -33.95 -5.20
CA ALA A 284 39.97 -34.35 -5.53
C ALA A 284 40.26 -35.65 -6.32
N GLN A 285 40.97 -35.48 -7.44
CA GLN A 285 42.08 -36.36 -7.82
C GLN A 285 43.29 -35.52 -8.28
N VAL A 286 44.50 -36.05 -8.07
CA VAL A 286 45.79 -35.42 -8.38
C VAL A 286 46.51 -36.24 -9.44
N ASN A 287 47.14 -35.60 -10.44
CA ASN A 287 48.17 -36.24 -11.28
C ASN A 287 49.06 -35.23 -12.03
N GLY A 288 50.38 -35.50 -12.01
CA GLY A 288 51.36 -35.33 -13.10
C GLY A 288 51.56 -33.98 -13.81
N ASP A 289 52.75 -33.40 -13.60
CA ASP A 289 53.66 -32.75 -14.58
C ASP A 289 53.09 -31.83 -15.69
N GLN A 290 53.60 -30.60 -15.93
CA GLN A 290 54.96 -30.37 -16.44
C GLN A 290 55.49 -28.91 -16.25
N GLN A 291 56.77 -28.83 -15.88
CA GLN A 291 57.82 -27.86 -16.27
C GLN A 291 57.45 -26.45 -16.80
N GLY A 292 57.49 -25.44 -15.91
CA GLY A 292 58.62 -24.50 -15.84
C GLY A 292 58.77 -23.32 -16.84
N LYS A 293 58.96 -22.12 -16.28
CA LYS A 293 60.16 -21.26 -16.49
C LYS A 293 60.23 -20.11 -15.47
N ALA A 294 61.42 -19.54 -15.29
CA ALA A 294 61.70 -18.49 -14.29
C ALA A 294 62.04 -17.13 -14.93
N GLY A 295 61.87 -16.04 -14.16
CA GLY A 295 62.17 -14.65 -14.54
C GLY A 295 61.74 -13.68 -13.42
N VAL A 296 62.48 -13.47 -12.32
CA VAL A 296 63.83 -12.86 -12.13
C VAL A 296 63.77 -11.34 -11.88
N HIS A 297 63.81 -10.96 -10.58
CA HIS A 297 64.32 -9.69 -10.00
C HIS A 297 63.60 -8.36 -10.42
N GLN A 298 63.62 -7.22 -9.72
CA GLN A 298 64.26 -6.71 -8.47
C GLN A 298 63.19 -5.93 -7.64
N GLY A 299 63.34 -5.57 -6.35
CA GLY A 299 64.36 -5.95 -5.37
C GLY A 299 65.14 -4.79 -4.70
N LEU A 300 64.52 -3.99 -3.80
CA LEU A 300 65.07 -3.08 -2.76
C LEU A 300 63.87 -2.45 -1.99
N ALA A 301 63.69 -2.39 -0.66
CA ALA A 301 64.52 -2.52 0.55
C ALA A 301 65.47 -1.32 0.83
N THR A 302 65.70 -0.84 2.06
CA THR A 302 65.16 -1.17 3.43
C THR A 302 64.32 0.02 3.96
N SER A 303 64.02 0.31 5.25
CA SER A 303 64.20 -0.26 6.62
C SER A 303 63.15 0.42 7.54
N SER A 304 62.58 -0.10 8.64
CA SER A 304 62.83 -1.24 9.56
C SER A 304 63.36 -0.86 10.96
N VAL A 305 62.45 -0.70 11.92
CA VAL A 305 62.58 -0.90 13.40
C VAL A 305 61.16 -1.30 13.88
N ARG A 306 60.76 -2.59 14.06
CA ARG A 306 60.93 -3.50 15.22
C ARG A 306 60.57 -2.87 16.58
N ALA A 307 59.84 -3.49 17.51
CA ALA A 307 59.08 -4.76 17.61
C ALA A 307 57.92 -4.52 18.65
N LEU A 308 56.96 -5.40 18.97
CA LEU A 308 56.92 -6.85 19.13
C LEU A 308 55.63 -7.48 18.57
N LEU A 309 55.73 -8.75 18.16
CA LEU A 309 54.63 -9.71 18.10
C LEU A 309 55.08 -10.97 18.84
N ILE A 310 54.19 -11.57 19.64
CA ILE A 310 54.47 -12.79 20.39
C ILE A 310 53.62 -13.93 19.84
N THR A 311 54.27 -14.98 19.37
CA THR A 311 53.70 -16.32 19.19
C THR A 311 54.62 -17.34 19.82
N PRO A 312 54.06 -18.35 20.53
CA PRO A 312 54.76 -19.60 20.76
C PRO A 312 54.01 -20.75 20.08
N SER A 313 54.67 -21.46 19.17
CA SER A 313 54.17 -22.69 18.61
C SER A 313 54.26 -23.84 19.62
N ARG A 314 53.26 -24.74 19.64
CA ARG A 314 53.48 -26.09 20.18
C ARG A 314 52.67 -27.13 19.41
N SER A 315 53.38 -28.15 18.93
CA SER A 315 52.81 -29.32 18.27
C SER A 315 52.03 -30.19 19.25
N LEU A 316 50.85 -30.65 18.85
CA LEU A 316 50.13 -31.74 19.49
C LEU A 316 49.89 -32.85 18.47
N ALA A 317 50.53 -34.00 18.68
CA ALA A 317 50.27 -35.21 17.93
C ALA A 317 48.99 -35.88 18.46
N THR A 318 48.15 -36.39 17.56
CA THR A 318 46.92 -37.11 17.91
C THR A 318 47.23 -38.55 18.33
N PRO A 319 46.83 -39.01 19.53
CA PRO A 319 46.50 -40.42 19.71
C PRO A 319 45.19 -40.71 18.96
N ALA A 320 45.07 -41.89 18.36
CA ALA A 320 43.83 -42.30 17.72
C ALA A 320 42.77 -42.67 18.77
N LEU A 321 41.51 -42.32 18.51
CA LEU A 321 40.34 -42.89 19.18
C LEU A 321 39.42 -43.47 18.10
N GLU A 322 39.00 -44.72 18.30
CA GLU A 322 38.37 -45.54 17.27
C GLU A 322 36.87 -45.25 17.11
N GLY A 323 36.33 -45.63 15.96
CA GLY A 323 35.10 -45.05 15.43
C GLY A 323 33.82 -45.37 16.22
N ARG A 324 32.94 -44.37 16.28
CA ARG A 324 31.49 -44.59 16.16
C ARG A 324 30.77 -43.36 15.57
N SER A 325 30.60 -43.37 14.26
CA SER A 325 29.69 -42.45 13.57
C SER A 325 28.26 -43.00 13.59
N SER A 326 27.37 -42.42 14.39
CA SER A 326 25.92 -42.63 14.28
C SER A 326 25.29 -41.42 13.55
N PRO A 327 24.70 -41.58 12.36
CA PRO A 327 24.07 -40.47 11.67
C PRO A 327 22.75 -40.10 12.37
N VAL A 328 22.66 -38.85 12.87
CA VAL A 328 21.38 -38.27 13.26
C VAL A 328 20.61 -37.95 11.98
N ARG A 329 19.78 -38.90 11.53
CA ARG A 329 18.85 -38.70 10.42
C ARG A 329 17.74 -37.77 10.90
N ALA A 330 17.66 -36.57 10.33
CA ALA A 330 16.50 -35.71 10.52
C ALA A 330 15.30 -36.35 9.82
N THR A 331 14.33 -36.82 10.61
CA THR A 331 13.08 -37.39 10.11
C THR A 331 12.12 -36.27 9.72
N SER A 332 11.44 -36.39 8.57
CA SER A 332 10.37 -35.44 8.23
C SER A 332 9.13 -35.72 9.09
N VAL A 333 8.22 -34.73 9.19
CA VAL A 333 6.94 -34.89 9.91
C VAL A 333 6.13 -36.05 9.31
N GLU A 334 6.20 -36.23 7.99
CA GLU A 334 5.54 -37.28 7.23
C GLU A 334 6.02 -38.69 7.60
N GLU A 335 7.29 -38.88 7.97
CA GLU A 335 7.82 -40.17 8.46
C GLU A 335 7.25 -40.58 9.83
N LEU A 336 6.64 -39.66 10.58
CA LEU A 336 6.08 -39.92 11.92
C LEU A 336 4.58 -40.26 11.92
N HIS A 337 3.85 -39.99 10.83
CA HIS A 337 2.39 -40.20 10.74
C HIS A 337 1.94 -41.68 10.76
N SER A 338 2.88 -42.63 10.64
CA SER A 338 2.62 -44.07 10.55
C SER A 338 2.98 -44.87 11.82
N LEU A 339 3.49 -44.21 12.86
CA LEU A 339 3.95 -44.85 14.10
C LEU A 339 2.95 -44.68 15.24
N SER A 340 2.87 -45.67 16.13
CA SER A 340 2.03 -45.56 17.33
C SER A 340 2.69 -44.70 18.41
N ALA A 341 1.87 -44.03 19.24
CA ALA A 341 2.36 -43.18 20.32
C ALA A 341 3.25 -43.94 21.33
N GLU A 342 2.99 -45.22 21.57
CA GLU A 342 3.80 -46.07 22.45
C GLU A 342 5.19 -46.40 21.86
N GLU A 343 5.34 -46.41 20.54
CA GLU A 343 6.62 -46.61 19.87
C GLU A 343 7.45 -45.32 19.82
N ILE A 344 6.77 -44.17 19.62
CA ILE A 344 7.38 -42.83 19.70
C ILE A 344 7.93 -42.54 21.12
N LEU A 345 7.26 -43.04 22.16
CA LEU A 345 7.61 -42.81 23.57
C LEU A 345 8.54 -43.87 24.19
N LYS A 346 9.03 -44.84 23.40
CA LYS A 346 9.79 -46.00 23.91
C LYS A 346 11.27 -45.69 24.16
N GLU A 347 11.54 -44.79 25.11
CA GLU A 347 12.91 -44.33 25.41
C GLU A 347 13.86 -45.47 25.82
N SER A 348 15.06 -45.48 25.23
CA SER A 348 16.07 -46.52 25.43
C SER A 348 17.19 -46.07 26.38
N GLY A 349 17.03 -46.44 27.66
CA GLY A 349 18.11 -46.44 28.65
C GLY A 349 18.15 -45.24 29.60
N SER A 350 18.56 -45.50 30.84
CA SER A 350 18.63 -44.54 31.95
C SER A 350 19.77 -43.53 31.78
N ARG A 351 19.50 -42.42 31.08
CA ARG A 351 20.38 -41.24 31.07
C ARG A 351 20.38 -40.60 32.46
N LYS A 352 21.57 -40.52 33.09
CA LYS A 352 21.71 -40.00 34.47
C LYS A 352 21.58 -38.48 34.59
N GLU A 353 21.73 -37.77 33.47
CA GLU A 353 21.22 -36.42 33.25
C GLU A 353 20.56 -36.44 31.86
N ALA A 354 19.28 -36.11 31.80
CA ALA A 354 18.60 -35.90 30.53
C ALA A 354 18.93 -34.48 30.05
N SER A 355 19.56 -34.36 28.89
CA SER A 355 19.71 -33.08 28.19
C SER A 355 18.31 -32.51 27.94
N MET A 356 17.93 -31.47 28.70
CA MET A 356 16.58 -30.90 28.66
C MET A 356 16.24 -30.45 27.23
N ARG A 357 15.14 -30.95 26.68
CA ARG A 357 14.69 -30.59 25.33
C ARG A 357 13.94 -29.27 25.44
N HIS A 358 14.58 -28.17 25.04
CA HIS A 358 13.94 -26.86 24.94
C HIS A 358 12.88 -26.87 23.83
N PHE A 359 11.79 -26.13 24.03
CA PHE A 359 10.70 -26.03 23.06
C PHE A 359 10.82 -24.71 22.30
N THR A 360 10.88 -24.77 20.97
CA THR A 360 11.04 -23.59 20.10
C THR A 360 9.68 -23.06 19.67
N VAL A 361 9.29 -21.90 20.19
CA VAL A 361 8.05 -21.18 19.78
C VAL A 361 8.41 -20.06 18.83
N ASN A 362 7.62 -19.89 17.77
CA ASN A 362 7.75 -18.81 16.82
C ASN A 362 6.59 -17.81 17.01
N PHE A 363 6.90 -16.63 17.53
CA PHE A 363 5.96 -15.54 17.80
C PHE A 363 5.94 -14.58 16.60
N GLY A 364 4.76 -14.37 15.99
CA GLY A 364 4.61 -13.68 14.70
C GLY A 364 4.93 -14.56 13.47
N PRO A 365 4.94 -14.04 12.24
CA PRO A 365 4.90 -12.61 11.87
C PRO A 365 3.60 -11.91 12.25
N GLN A 366 2.46 -12.59 12.11
CA GLN A 366 1.15 -12.03 12.43
C GLN A 366 0.78 -12.36 13.88
N HIS A 367 0.88 -11.37 14.78
CA HIS A 367 0.43 -11.45 16.16
C HIS A 367 0.04 -10.06 16.67
N PRO A 368 -1.03 -9.86 17.48
CA PRO A 368 -1.45 -8.53 17.91
C PRO A 368 -0.34 -7.72 18.61
N ALA A 369 0.29 -8.34 19.62
CA ALA A 369 1.42 -7.82 20.38
C ALA A 369 2.78 -7.88 19.64
N ALA A 370 2.77 -8.03 18.31
CA ALA A 370 3.96 -7.83 17.47
C ALA A 370 3.95 -6.45 16.78
N HIS A 371 2.88 -5.65 16.95
CA HIS A 371 2.74 -4.24 16.53
C HIS A 371 3.43 -3.89 15.20
N GLY A 372 3.09 -4.65 14.16
CA GLY A 372 3.79 -4.64 12.89
C GLY A 372 4.11 -6.07 12.47
N VAL A 373 5.34 -6.33 12.04
CA VAL A 373 5.74 -7.61 11.43
C VAL A 373 7.04 -8.12 12.07
N LEU A 374 6.99 -8.45 13.36
CA LEU A 374 8.09 -9.10 14.08
C LEU A 374 7.99 -10.63 13.95
N ARG A 375 9.12 -11.31 13.69
CA ARG A 375 9.23 -12.76 13.87
C ARG A 375 10.24 -13.05 14.98
N LEU A 376 9.79 -13.44 16.15
CA LEU A 376 10.63 -13.72 17.32
C LEU A 376 10.64 -15.23 17.60
N ILE A 377 11.80 -15.87 17.47
CA ILE A 377 11.95 -17.29 17.83
C ILE A 377 12.42 -17.37 19.29
N LEU A 378 11.60 -18.00 20.13
CA LEU A 378 11.83 -18.17 21.56
C LEU A 378 12.20 -19.62 21.87
N GLU A 379 13.31 -19.83 22.56
CA GLU A 379 13.65 -21.12 23.16
C GLU A 379 13.15 -21.15 24.60
N LEU A 380 12.12 -21.97 24.87
CA LEU A 380 11.44 -22.06 26.14
C LEU A 380 11.86 -23.30 26.95
N ASN A 381 11.88 -23.14 28.26
CA ASN A 381 11.98 -24.22 29.25
C ASN A 381 10.72 -24.19 30.13
N GLY A 382 9.68 -24.91 29.71
CA GLY A 382 8.33 -24.70 30.25
C GLY A 382 7.82 -23.32 29.80
N GLU A 383 7.65 -22.39 30.74
CA GLU A 383 7.21 -21.01 30.49
C GLU A 383 8.37 -19.99 30.47
N GLU A 384 9.57 -20.39 30.92
CA GLU A 384 10.75 -19.53 31.03
C GLU A 384 11.50 -19.40 29.69
N ILE A 385 11.85 -18.18 29.28
CA ILE A 385 12.65 -17.91 28.09
C ILE A 385 14.16 -18.09 28.38
N LEU A 386 14.83 -18.96 27.63
CA LEU A 386 16.29 -19.16 27.68
C LEU A 386 17.06 -18.41 26.58
N ARG A 387 16.45 -18.21 25.41
CA ARG A 387 16.99 -17.39 24.32
C ARG A 387 15.84 -16.78 23.52
N ALA A 388 16.02 -15.54 23.08
CA ALA A 388 15.11 -14.89 22.12
C ALA A 388 15.88 -14.41 20.88
N ASP A 389 15.42 -14.81 19.69
CA ASP A 389 16.08 -14.54 18.41
C ASP A 389 15.15 -13.72 17.49
N PRO A 390 15.31 -12.38 17.43
CA PRO A 390 14.43 -11.50 16.65
C PRO A 390 14.82 -11.47 15.17
N HIS A 391 14.11 -12.23 14.34
CA HIS A 391 14.19 -12.12 12.89
C HIS A 391 13.48 -10.85 12.41
N ILE A 392 14.29 -9.92 11.91
CA ILE A 392 13.88 -8.66 11.28
C ILE A 392 14.08 -8.72 9.75
N GLY A 393 13.75 -7.64 9.04
CA GLY A 393 13.85 -7.52 7.59
C GLY A 393 12.54 -7.75 6.85
N LEU A 394 11.43 -7.99 7.56
CA LEU A 394 10.11 -8.27 6.96
C LEU A 394 9.42 -7.01 6.42
N LEU A 395 9.81 -5.82 6.88
CA LEU A 395 9.34 -4.53 6.34
C LEU A 395 10.42 -3.78 5.54
N HIS A 396 11.58 -4.41 5.29
CA HIS A 396 12.74 -3.76 4.65
C HIS A 396 12.45 -3.41 3.19
N ARG A 397 12.59 -2.12 2.84
CA ARG A 397 12.23 -1.57 1.52
C ARG A 397 13.44 -1.04 0.74
N GLY A 398 14.65 -1.18 1.31
CA GLY A 398 15.87 -0.60 0.75
C GLY A 398 15.86 0.93 0.77
N THR A 399 15.18 1.53 1.75
CA THR A 399 14.90 2.98 1.85
C THR A 399 16.17 3.82 1.72
N GLU A 400 17.25 3.42 2.41
CA GLU A 400 18.55 4.09 2.30
C GLU A 400 19.13 4.06 0.88
N LYS A 401 18.86 3.00 0.12
CA LYS A 401 19.32 2.86 -1.26
C LYS A 401 18.41 3.61 -2.26
N LEU A 402 17.13 3.77 -1.95
CA LEU A 402 16.23 4.62 -2.72
C LEU A 402 16.61 6.10 -2.59
N ILE A 403 16.99 6.55 -1.39
CA ILE A 403 17.41 7.93 -1.09
C ILE A 403 18.61 8.37 -1.96
N GLU A 404 19.59 7.48 -2.21
CA GLU A 404 20.76 7.76 -3.08
C GLU A 404 20.38 8.13 -4.54
N TYR A 405 19.18 7.74 -5.00
CA TYR A 405 18.68 8.06 -6.34
C TYR A 405 17.73 9.27 -6.37
N LYS A 406 17.52 9.96 -5.24
CA LYS A 406 16.58 11.07 -5.09
C LYS A 406 17.29 12.37 -4.72
N ASN A 407 16.75 13.49 -5.17
CA ASN A 407 17.27 14.80 -4.79
C ASN A 407 16.91 15.11 -3.32
N TYR A 408 17.66 15.97 -2.62
CA TYR A 408 17.46 16.19 -1.17
C TYR A 408 16.00 16.48 -0.75
N THR A 409 15.27 17.31 -1.51
CA THR A 409 13.83 17.59 -1.27
C THR A 409 12.91 16.39 -1.56
N GLN A 410 13.30 15.48 -2.46
CA GLN A 410 12.58 14.26 -2.79
C GLN A 410 12.87 13.10 -1.82
N ALA A 411 13.99 13.17 -1.08
CA ALA A 411 14.34 12.20 -0.05
C ALA A 411 13.61 12.44 1.28
N LEU A 412 13.19 13.69 1.57
CA LEU A 412 12.45 14.06 2.79
C LEU A 412 11.25 13.13 3.10
N PRO A 413 10.31 12.82 2.17
CA PRO A 413 9.12 12.04 2.50
C PRO A 413 9.36 10.53 2.72
N TYR A 414 10.62 10.07 2.67
CA TYR A 414 10.99 8.76 3.17
C TYR A 414 11.14 8.75 4.70
N PHE A 415 11.54 9.87 5.31
CA PHE A 415 11.72 9.99 6.76
C PHE A 415 10.38 9.91 7.51
N ASP A 416 9.32 10.51 6.94
CA ASP A 416 7.93 10.36 7.41
C ASP A 416 7.44 8.90 7.52
N ARG A 417 8.07 7.98 6.78
CA ARG A 417 7.64 6.59 6.59
C ARG A 417 8.49 5.58 7.38
N LEU A 418 9.42 6.07 8.20
CA LEU A 418 10.26 5.26 9.08
C LEU A 418 9.50 4.97 10.37
N ASP A 419 9.68 5.80 11.41
CA ASP A 419 8.71 5.88 12.49
C ASP A 419 7.51 6.71 12.01
N TYR A 420 6.49 6.01 11.48
CA TYR A 420 5.21 6.57 11.06
C TYR A 420 4.32 7.05 12.23
N VAL A 421 4.85 7.05 13.46
CA VAL A 421 4.23 7.65 14.65
C VAL A 421 4.89 8.97 15.04
N SER A 422 6.17 9.20 14.67
CA SER A 422 6.87 10.48 14.91
C SER A 422 7.53 11.13 13.68
N MET A 423 6.68 11.33 12.66
CA MET A 423 6.99 11.87 11.33
C MET A 423 7.82 13.17 11.37
N MET A 424 7.32 14.23 12.03
CA MET A 424 7.98 15.55 12.06
C MET A 424 9.37 15.50 12.73
N THR A 425 9.59 14.63 13.72
CA THR A 425 10.93 14.45 14.29
C THR A 425 11.89 13.79 13.30
N ASN A 426 11.40 12.86 12.47
CA ASN A 426 12.20 12.27 11.40
C ASN A 426 12.55 13.31 10.32
N GLU A 427 11.59 14.15 9.91
CA GLU A 427 11.80 15.30 9.03
C GLU A 427 12.84 16.28 9.61
N LEU A 428 12.75 16.56 10.92
CA LEU A 428 13.61 17.49 11.62
C LEU A 428 15.06 16.98 11.71
N CYS A 429 15.26 15.70 12.04
CA CYS A 429 16.60 15.10 12.10
C CYS A 429 17.31 15.18 10.74
N TYR A 430 16.58 14.85 9.66
CA TYR A 430 17.07 14.99 8.29
C TYR A 430 17.32 16.46 7.90
N SER A 431 16.39 17.36 8.23
CA SER A 431 16.53 18.79 7.92
C SER A 431 17.76 19.41 8.61
N LEU A 432 17.97 19.10 9.90
CA LEU A 432 19.16 19.52 10.65
C LEU A 432 20.46 18.87 10.16
N ALA A 433 20.42 17.70 9.50
CA ALA A 433 21.59 17.14 8.83
C ALA A 433 21.94 17.95 7.57
N VAL A 434 20.96 18.20 6.69
CA VAL A 434 21.16 18.94 5.44
C VAL A 434 21.49 20.42 5.70
N GLU A 435 20.89 21.04 6.72
CA GLU A 435 21.16 22.43 7.11
C GLU A 435 22.59 22.66 7.60
N LYS A 436 23.17 21.68 8.33
CA LYS A 436 24.59 21.71 8.71
C LYS A 436 25.52 21.59 7.51
N LEU A 437 25.22 20.74 6.53
CA LEU A 437 26.03 20.65 5.29
C LEU A 437 25.93 21.92 4.45
N LEU A 438 24.74 22.52 4.37
CA LEU A 438 24.50 23.79 3.68
C LEU A 438 25.05 25.02 4.44
N ASN A 439 25.39 24.88 5.72
CA ASN A 439 25.81 25.98 6.62
C ASN A 439 24.81 27.15 6.69
N ILE A 440 23.50 26.85 6.65
CA ILE A 440 22.43 27.85 6.72
C ILE A 440 21.81 27.94 8.12
N GLN A 441 21.35 29.14 8.49
CA GLN A 441 20.60 29.37 9.74
C GLN A 441 19.12 29.60 9.45
N VAL A 442 18.28 28.76 10.04
CA VAL A 442 16.81 28.83 9.93
C VAL A 442 16.25 29.99 10.77
N PRO A 443 15.26 30.77 10.27
CA PRO A 443 14.66 31.88 11.02
C PRO A 443 14.05 31.48 12.36
N GLU A 444 13.98 32.42 13.30
CA GLU A 444 13.52 32.14 14.66
C GLU A 444 12.08 31.62 14.75
N ARG A 445 11.14 32.21 14.00
CA ARG A 445 9.75 31.72 13.94
C ARG A 445 9.67 30.26 13.49
N ALA A 446 10.44 29.88 12.47
CA ALA A 446 10.51 28.50 11.99
C ALA A 446 11.06 27.54 13.06
N LYS A 447 12.06 27.96 13.84
CA LYS A 447 12.58 27.18 14.98
C LYS A 447 11.55 27.00 16.10
N TRP A 448 10.78 28.04 16.43
CA TRP A 448 9.68 27.95 17.41
C TRP A 448 8.56 27.02 16.91
N ILE A 449 8.18 27.10 15.63
CA ILE A 449 7.22 26.19 15.00
C ILE A 449 7.73 24.73 15.07
N ARG A 450 8.97 24.47 14.65
CA ARG A 450 9.60 23.14 14.74
C ARG A 450 9.62 22.58 16.16
N THR A 451 9.99 23.40 17.15
CA THR A 451 10.01 23.01 18.57
C THR A 451 8.60 22.65 19.06
N MET A 452 7.59 23.43 18.71
CA MET A 452 6.19 23.17 19.07
C MET A 452 5.65 21.89 18.43
N PHE A 453 5.81 21.71 17.11
CA PHE A 453 5.37 20.49 16.43
C PHE A 453 6.20 19.26 16.82
N GLY A 454 7.48 19.41 17.18
CA GLY A 454 8.30 18.33 17.74
C GLY A 454 7.74 17.77 19.04
N GLU A 455 7.29 18.63 19.96
CA GLU A 455 6.67 18.17 21.22
C GLU A 455 5.21 17.72 21.04
N ILE A 456 4.44 18.28 20.09
CA ILE A 456 3.16 17.67 19.67
C ILE A 456 3.38 16.25 19.12
N THR A 457 4.45 16.05 18.33
CA THR A 457 4.87 14.72 17.84
C THR A 457 5.25 13.80 19.00
N ARG A 458 5.89 14.32 20.05
CA ARG A 458 6.20 13.56 21.26
C ARG A 458 4.95 13.07 21.97
N ILE A 459 3.93 13.92 22.08
CA ILE A 459 2.63 13.51 22.64
C ILE A 459 1.94 12.47 21.74
N LEU A 460 1.91 12.66 20.40
CA LEU A 460 1.37 11.68 19.44
C LEU A 460 2.03 10.29 19.55
N ASN A 461 3.35 10.24 19.78
CA ASN A 461 4.10 8.99 19.90
C ASN A 461 3.97 8.37 21.30
N HIS A 462 4.12 9.15 22.38
CA HIS A 462 3.91 8.64 23.74
C HIS A 462 2.47 8.15 23.97
N LEU A 463 1.47 8.76 23.33
CA LEU A 463 0.10 8.23 23.30
C LEU A 463 0.07 6.84 22.67
N MET A 464 0.59 6.67 21.45
CA MET A 464 0.67 5.34 20.81
C MET A 464 1.42 4.34 21.69
N ALA A 465 2.61 4.68 22.18
CA ALA A 465 3.51 3.82 22.95
C ALA A 465 2.88 3.33 24.26
N VAL A 466 2.38 4.26 25.09
CA VAL A 466 1.81 3.94 26.40
C VAL A 466 0.51 3.13 26.26
N LEU A 467 -0.34 3.51 25.30
CA LEU A 467 -1.65 2.90 25.14
C LEU A 467 -1.60 1.52 24.49
N SER A 468 -0.71 1.32 23.52
CA SER A 468 -0.55 0.02 22.86
C SER A 468 0.14 -0.97 23.83
N HIS A 469 1.14 -0.52 24.59
CA HIS A 469 1.69 -1.31 25.70
C HIS A 469 0.63 -1.64 26.77
N ALA A 470 -0.28 -0.71 27.09
CA ALA A 470 -1.39 -0.98 28.00
C ALA A 470 -2.36 -2.04 27.44
N MET A 471 -2.73 -1.94 26.15
CA MET A 471 -3.54 -2.93 25.42
C MET A 471 -2.89 -4.32 25.45
N ASP A 472 -1.60 -4.41 25.14
CA ASP A 472 -0.82 -5.66 25.09
C ASP A 472 -0.75 -6.40 26.44
N VAL A 473 -0.80 -5.66 27.56
CA VAL A 473 -0.89 -6.24 28.92
C VAL A 473 -2.34 -6.54 29.32
N GLY A 474 -3.33 -6.00 28.60
CA GLY A 474 -4.77 -6.32 28.72
C GLY A 474 -5.70 -5.14 29.03
N ALA A 475 -5.21 -3.90 29.09
CA ALA A 475 -5.99 -2.71 29.44
C ALA A 475 -6.50 -1.97 28.19
N LEU A 476 -7.72 -2.30 27.75
CA LEU A 476 -8.30 -1.77 26.49
C LEU A 476 -8.88 -0.35 26.58
N THR A 477 -9.41 0.08 27.73
CA THR A 477 -10.13 1.36 27.83
C THR A 477 -9.28 2.62 27.62
N PRO A 478 -8.02 2.72 28.11
CA PRO A 478 -7.23 3.93 27.91
C PRO A 478 -6.89 4.18 26.43
N PHE A 479 -6.76 3.11 25.64
CA PHE A 479 -6.43 3.18 24.22
C PHE A 479 -7.46 3.97 23.43
N LEU A 480 -8.75 3.73 23.67
CA LEU A 480 -9.83 4.46 23.01
C LEU A 480 -9.84 5.95 23.41
N TRP A 481 -9.65 6.26 24.69
CA TRP A 481 -9.61 7.65 25.18
C TRP A 481 -8.43 8.44 24.60
N GLY A 482 -7.24 7.88 24.63
CA GLY A 482 -6.06 8.57 24.09
C GLY A 482 -6.01 8.62 22.57
N PHE A 483 -6.74 7.77 21.85
CA PHE A 483 -6.94 7.93 20.41
C PHE A 483 -7.87 9.10 20.05
N GLU A 484 -8.83 9.47 20.90
CA GLU A 484 -9.61 10.72 20.73
C GLU A 484 -8.71 11.96 20.77
N GLU A 485 -7.76 11.99 21.71
CA GLU A 485 -6.75 13.06 21.80
C GLU A 485 -5.75 13.00 20.64
N ARG A 486 -5.39 11.80 20.19
CA ARG A 486 -4.54 11.59 19.01
C ARG A 486 -5.20 12.11 17.73
N GLU A 487 -6.52 12.00 17.61
CA GLU A 487 -7.31 12.51 16.49
C GLU A 487 -7.29 14.05 16.43
N LYS A 488 -7.49 14.72 17.57
CA LYS A 488 -7.41 16.20 17.69
C LYS A 488 -6.02 16.70 17.26
N LEU A 489 -4.97 15.97 17.61
CA LEU A 489 -3.60 16.28 17.16
C LEU A 489 -3.37 15.98 15.66
N MET A 490 -4.11 15.06 15.03
CA MET A 490 -4.08 14.88 13.57
C MET A 490 -4.80 16.00 12.81
N GLU A 491 -5.87 16.59 13.37
CA GLU A 491 -6.51 17.79 12.80
C GLU A 491 -5.48 18.94 12.68
N PHE A 492 -4.62 19.11 13.69
CA PHE A 492 -3.54 20.09 13.66
C PHE A 492 -2.49 19.80 12.57
N TYR A 493 -2.26 18.54 12.20
CA TYR A 493 -1.33 18.17 11.12
C TYR A 493 -1.99 18.44 9.76
N GLU A 494 -3.27 18.10 9.62
CA GLU A 494 -4.06 18.31 8.40
C GLU A 494 -4.20 19.80 8.08
N ARG A 495 -4.57 20.63 9.07
CA ARG A 495 -4.69 22.10 8.92
C ARG A 495 -3.39 22.80 8.53
N VAL A 496 -2.24 22.16 8.71
CA VAL A 496 -0.90 22.77 8.51
C VAL A 496 -0.18 22.24 7.27
N SER A 497 -0.41 20.97 6.91
CA SER A 497 0.28 20.29 5.81
C SER A 497 -0.64 19.82 4.67
N GLY A 498 -1.94 19.73 4.92
CA GLY A 498 -2.91 19.05 4.05
C GLY A 498 -2.96 17.53 4.23
N ALA A 499 -2.24 16.97 5.21
CA ALA A 499 -2.21 15.54 5.50
C ALA A 499 -2.20 15.23 7.01
N ARG A 500 -2.92 14.19 7.42
CA ARG A 500 -3.05 13.79 8.84
C ARG A 500 -1.86 13.06 9.43
N LEU A 501 -0.98 12.49 8.59
CA LEU A 501 0.16 11.67 9.02
C LEU A 501 1.48 12.13 8.38
N HIS A 502 1.74 11.74 7.13
CA HIS A 502 2.97 12.11 6.41
C HIS A 502 2.86 13.54 5.89
N ALA A 503 3.50 14.49 6.58
CA ALA A 503 3.25 15.92 6.40
C ALA A 503 4.14 16.58 5.33
N ALA A 504 5.38 16.10 5.13
CA ALA A 504 6.43 16.79 4.39
C ALA A 504 6.55 18.29 4.78
N TYR A 505 6.42 18.64 6.06
CA TYR A 505 6.19 20.00 6.54
C TYR A 505 7.48 20.69 7.01
N ILE A 506 8.28 20.06 7.85
CA ILE A 506 9.62 20.52 8.19
C ILE A 506 10.55 20.19 7.02
N ARG A 507 11.27 21.18 6.50
CA ARG A 507 12.14 21.03 5.32
C ARG A 507 13.51 21.64 5.56
N PRO A 508 14.58 21.18 4.87
CA PRO A 508 15.84 21.90 4.83
C PRO A 508 15.63 23.36 4.38
N GLY A 509 16.03 24.32 5.21
CA GLY A 509 15.77 25.75 5.03
C GLY A 509 14.52 26.28 5.75
N GLY A 510 13.90 25.49 6.65
CA GLY A 510 12.82 25.94 7.53
C GLY A 510 11.57 25.07 7.51
N VAL A 511 10.45 25.63 7.06
CA VAL A 511 9.11 25.05 7.15
C VAL A 511 8.33 25.29 5.84
N ALA A 512 7.44 24.37 5.44
CA ALA A 512 6.75 24.41 4.15
C ALA A 512 5.73 25.56 4.01
N PHE A 513 4.90 25.77 5.04
CA PHE A 513 3.82 26.78 5.09
C PHE A 513 3.76 27.40 6.49
N ASP A 514 3.18 28.60 6.64
CA ASP A 514 2.98 29.20 7.97
C ASP A 514 1.72 28.61 8.61
N MET A 515 1.60 28.71 9.93
CA MET A 515 0.43 28.23 10.65
C MET A 515 -0.83 29.03 10.24
N PRO A 516 -1.99 28.37 10.02
CA PRO A 516 -3.23 29.07 9.71
C PRO A 516 -3.70 29.94 10.89
N HIS A 517 -4.47 30.97 10.59
CA HIS A 517 -5.02 31.88 11.60
C HIS A 517 -5.90 31.14 12.63
N GLY A 518 -5.87 31.59 13.89
CA GLY A 518 -6.58 30.97 15.01
C GLY A 518 -5.96 29.68 15.58
N MET A 519 -4.99 29.05 14.90
CA MET A 519 -4.47 27.75 15.32
C MET A 519 -3.84 27.75 16.72
N LEU A 520 -3.13 28.82 17.10
CA LEU A 520 -2.51 28.91 18.43
C LEU A 520 -3.56 28.88 19.56
N ASP A 521 -4.73 29.48 19.33
CA ASP A 521 -5.84 29.46 20.29
C ASP A 521 -6.46 28.06 20.40
N ASP A 522 -6.51 27.30 19.29
CA ASP A 522 -7.02 25.93 19.27
C ASP A 522 -6.07 24.95 19.97
N ILE A 523 -4.76 25.06 19.72
CA ILE A 523 -3.74 24.29 20.45
C ILE A 523 -3.78 24.64 21.95
N PHE A 524 -3.99 25.92 22.31
CA PHE A 524 -4.13 26.32 23.71
C PHE A 524 -5.37 25.71 24.37
N LYS A 525 -6.55 25.77 23.73
CA LYS A 525 -7.79 25.11 24.22
C LYS A 525 -7.54 23.62 24.46
N TRP A 526 -6.96 22.93 23.48
CA TRP A 526 -6.62 21.51 23.59
C TRP A 526 -5.66 21.24 24.76
N ALA A 527 -4.55 21.99 24.87
CA ALA A 527 -3.55 21.81 25.92
C ALA A 527 -4.12 21.96 27.34
N THR A 528 -5.10 22.86 27.55
CA THR A 528 -5.79 22.98 28.85
C THR A 528 -6.66 21.78 29.21
N GLN A 529 -7.16 21.04 28.23
CA GLN A 529 -8.00 19.85 28.42
C GLN A 529 -7.16 18.56 28.50
N PHE A 530 -6.05 18.47 27.75
CA PHE A 530 -5.23 17.27 27.68
C PHE A 530 -4.61 16.88 29.04
N SER A 531 -4.34 17.84 29.92
CA SER A 531 -3.83 17.53 31.28
C SER A 531 -4.76 16.59 32.05
N SER A 532 -6.09 16.84 32.06
CA SER A 532 -7.01 15.97 32.79
C SER A 532 -7.17 14.60 32.13
N ARG A 533 -7.00 14.51 30.80
CA ARG A 533 -6.97 13.22 30.07
C ARG A 533 -5.75 12.38 30.45
N VAL A 534 -4.58 13.01 30.62
CA VAL A 534 -3.36 12.33 31.13
C VAL A 534 -3.59 11.83 32.56
N ASP A 535 -4.20 12.65 33.43
CA ASP A 535 -4.49 12.27 34.82
C ASP A 535 -5.50 11.09 34.91
N GLU A 536 -6.54 11.06 34.08
CA GLU A 536 -7.50 9.95 33.97
C GLU A 536 -6.85 8.64 33.46
N ILE A 537 -5.94 8.73 32.48
CA ILE A 537 -5.14 7.59 32.02
C ILE A 537 -4.20 7.10 33.14
N GLU A 538 -3.63 8.01 33.92
CA GLU A 538 -2.75 7.66 35.04
C GLU A 538 -3.51 6.98 36.19
N GLU A 539 -4.72 7.45 36.55
CA GLU A 539 -5.54 6.86 37.62
C GLU A 539 -5.84 5.36 37.36
N VAL A 540 -6.23 5.02 36.12
CA VAL A 540 -6.56 3.64 35.73
C VAL A 540 -5.34 2.72 35.66
N ILE A 541 -4.15 3.25 35.37
CA ILE A 541 -2.94 2.46 35.10
C ILE A 541 -1.94 2.49 36.27
N THR A 542 -1.46 3.66 36.70
CA THR A 542 -0.40 3.80 37.72
C THR A 542 -0.83 3.27 39.08
N GLY A 543 -2.10 3.41 39.46
CA GLY A 543 -2.63 2.85 40.70
C GLY A 543 -2.71 1.33 40.70
N ASN A 544 -2.88 0.71 39.52
CA ASN A 544 -3.40 -0.64 39.37
C ASN A 544 -2.40 -1.74 39.78
N ARG A 545 -2.86 -2.64 40.66
CA ARG A 545 -2.10 -3.81 41.13
C ARG A 545 -1.70 -4.78 40.01
N VAL A 546 -2.53 -4.91 38.97
CA VAL A 546 -2.26 -5.80 37.83
C VAL A 546 -1.15 -5.22 36.96
N TRP A 547 -1.24 -3.92 36.64
CA TRP A 547 -0.19 -3.21 35.90
C TRP A 547 1.15 -3.29 36.63
N LYS A 548 1.17 -2.98 37.93
CA LYS A 548 2.37 -3.11 38.77
C LYS A 548 2.93 -4.53 38.79
N GLY A 549 2.08 -5.54 38.95
CA GLY A 549 2.48 -6.94 38.92
C GLY A 549 2.98 -7.46 37.56
N ARG A 550 2.78 -6.70 36.47
CA ARG A 550 3.23 -7.04 35.09
C ARG A 550 4.26 -6.05 34.53
N THR A 551 4.78 -5.14 35.34
CA THR A 551 5.79 -4.14 34.92
C THR A 551 6.90 -3.91 35.94
N ILE A 552 6.63 -3.97 37.25
CA ILE A 552 7.65 -3.79 38.28
C ILE A 552 8.61 -4.98 38.24
N GLY A 553 9.90 -4.67 38.07
CA GLY A 553 10.98 -5.63 38.07
C GLY A 553 11.11 -6.51 36.83
N ILE A 554 10.26 -6.34 35.82
CA ILE A 554 10.35 -7.02 34.51
C ILE A 554 11.26 -6.22 33.58
N GLY A 555 12.02 -6.91 32.73
CA GLY A 555 12.84 -6.31 31.67
C GLY A 555 13.94 -5.39 32.20
N LYS A 556 14.50 -5.66 33.39
CA LYS A 556 15.51 -4.81 34.04
C LYS A 556 16.76 -4.63 33.17
N VAL A 557 17.21 -3.39 33.06
CA VAL A 557 18.46 -3.02 32.38
C VAL A 557 19.33 -2.23 33.38
N THR A 558 20.60 -2.61 33.53
CA THR A 558 21.54 -1.80 34.33
C THR A 558 22.10 -0.64 33.54
N ALA A 559 22.47 0.45 34.22
CA ALA A 559 23.08 1.64 33.62
C ALA A 559 24.31 1.32 32.73
N GLN A 560 25.11 0.30 33.08
CA GLN A 560 26.25 -0.16 32.28
C GLN A 560 25.78 -0.86 30.99
N GLN A 561 24.89 -1.86 31.11
CA GLN A 561 24.33 -2.56 29.95
C GLN A 561 23.61 -1.61 28.97
N ALA A 562 22.91 -0.59 29.48
CA ALA A 562 22.27 0.42 28.63
C ALA A 562 23.29 1.17 27.76
N LEU A 563 24.47 1.49 28.30
CA LEU A 563 25.55 2.13 27.55
C LEU A 563 26.23 1.14 26.59
N ASP A 564 26.53 -0.08 27.04
CA ASP A 564 27.19 -1.12 26.23
C ASP A 564 26.35 -1.50 24.99
N TYR A 565 25.02 -1.58 25.13
CA TYR A 565 24.08 -1.82 24.04
C TYR A 565 23.65 -0.53 23.31
N SER A 566 24.26 0.62 23.61
CA SER A 566 23.97 1.92 22.98
C SER A 566 22.48 2.34 23.03
N PHE A 567 21.78 1.95 24.09
CA PHE A 567 20.40 2.37 24.36
C PHE A 567 20.33 3.89 24.56
N SER A 568 19.21 4.46 24.14
CA SER A 568 18.95 5.89 24.17
C SER A 568 17.52 6.18 24.62
N GLY A 569 17.22 7.45 24.93
CA GLY A 569 15.89 7.90 25.33
C GLY A 569 15.40 7.30 26.64
N VAL A 570 14.10 7.00 26.70
CA VAL A 570 13.41 6.43 27.86
C VAL A 570 14.09 5.16 28.38
N MET A 571 14.66 4.32 27.51
CA MET A 571 15.38 3.09 27.89
C MET A 571 16.65 3.39 28.71
N LEU A 572 17.34 4.49 28.39
CA LEU A 572 18.52 4.96 29.11
C LEU A 572 18.15 5.74 30.38
N ARG A 573 17.14 6.64 30.28
CA ARG A 573 16.62 7.42 31.42
C ARG A 573 15.99 6.55 32.51
N GLY A 574 15.22 5.52 32.14
CA GLY A 574 14.66 4.56 33.09
C GLY A 574 15.73 3.79 33.88
N SER A 575 16.92 3.62 33.29
CA SER A 575 18.08 2.96 33.90
C SER A 575 18.92 3.87 34.82
N GLY A 576 18.44 5.09 35.12
CA GLY A 576 19.07 6.02 36.07
C GLY A 576 20.08 7.00 35.46
N ILE A 577 20.26 7.03 34.13
CA ILE A 577 21.20 7.95 33.46
C ILE A 577 20.44 9.20 32.98
N PRO A 578 20.77 10.41 33.47
CA PRO A 578 20.13 11.66 33.06
C PRO A 578 20.68 12.14 31.70
N TRP A 579 20.24 11.50 30.60
CA TRP A 579 20.63 11.86 29.23
C TRP A 579 19.40 12.18 28.38
N ASP A 580 19.42 13.36 27.76
CA ASP A 580 18.44 13.87 26.79
C ASP A 580 19.17 14.87 25.88
N LEU A 581 19.15 14.66 24.57
CA LEU A 581 19.87 15.53 23.63
C LEU A 581 19.32 16.96 23.63
N ARG A 582 18.05 17.20 23.97
CA ARG A 582 17.46 18.56 24.04
C ARG A 582 18.06 19.42 25.14
N LYS A 583 18.72 18.83 26.14
CA LYS A 583 19.47 19.55 27.19
C LYS A 583 20.98 19.55 26.97
N ILE A 584 21.53 18.49 26.36
CA ILE A 584 22.98 18.26 26.30
C ILE A 584 23.58 18.67 24.96
N GLN A 585 22.83 18.54 23.87
CA GLN A 585 23.17 19.00 22.52
C GLN A 585 21.94 19.72 21.90
N PRO A 586 21.50 20.84 22.49
CA PRO A 586 20.27 21.51 22.14
C PRO A 586 20.25 21.95 20.67
N TYR A 587 19.04 21.96 20.09
CA TYR A 587 18.77 22.31 18.70
C TYR A 587 17.56 23.24 18.60
N ASP A 588 17.40 23.89 17.43
CA ASP A 588 16.40 24.93 17.14
C ASP A 588 16.29 26.03 18.23
N LYS A 589 15.39 25.86 19.21
CA LYS A 589 15.12 26.76 20.33
C LYS A 589 14.91 26.02 21.68
N TYR A 590 15.36 24.76 21.80
CA TYR A 590 15.26 23.99 23.05
C TYR A 590 16.04 24.61 24.23
N ASP A 591 17.02 25.47 23.96
CA ASP A 591 17.72 26.31 24.96
C ASP A 591 16.80 27.32 25.67
N GLU A 592 15.77 27.84 24.99
CA GLU A 592 14.95 28.95 25.46
C GLU A 592 13.64 28.49 26.14
N VAL A 593 13.45 27.18 26.33
CA VAL A 593 12.28 26.57 26.98
C VAL A 593 12.65 25.84 28.27
N GLU A 594 11.89 26.12 29.32
CA GLU A 594 12.09 25.53 30.64
C GLU A 594 11.27 24.25 30.78
N PHE A 595 11.94 23.12 30.96
CA PHE A 595 11.34 21.80 31.13
C PHE A 595 12.29 20.91 31.94
N ASP A 596 11.75 19.95 32.67
CA ASP A 596 12.52 18.99 33.44
C ASP A 596 12.66 17.64 32.70
N VAL A 597 13.61 16.80 33.11
CA VAL A 597 13.87 15.50 32.45
C VAL A 597 13.60 14.38 33.46
N PRO A 598 12.59 13.50 33.23
CA PRO A 598 12.30 12.40 34.14
C PRO A 598 13.34 11.28 34.03
N VAL A 599 13.74 10.72 35.17
CA VAL A 599 14.78 9.69 35.26
C VAL A 599 14.31 8.60 36.24
N GLY A 600 14.44 7.34 35.83
CA GLY A 600 14.11 6.16 36.64
C GLY A 600 15.20 5.80 37.66
N LYS A 601 15.04 4.67 38.35
CA LYS A 601 15.96 4.20 39.39
C LYS A 601 16.29 2.71 39.30
N ASN A 602 15.32 1.91 38.85
CA ASN A 602 15.36 0.44 38.86
C ASN A 602 15.70 -0.15 37.48
N GLY A 603 15.58 0.64 36.41
CA GLY A 603 15.80 0.18 35.04
C GLY A 603 14.74 -0.79 34.51
N ASP A 604 13.58 -0.89 35.15
CA ASP A 604 12.50 -1.82 34.79
C ASP A 604 11.44 -1.21 33.85
N CYS A 605 10.45 -2.02 33.47
CA CYS A 605 9.36 -1.59 32.61
C CYS A 605 8.48 -0.49 33.23
N TYR A 606 8.28 -0.50 34.55
CA TYR A 606 7.42 0.46 35.26
C TYR A 606 8.04 1.87 35.31
N ASP A 607 9.33 1.98 35.63
CA ASP A 607 10.04 3.26 35.63
C ASP A 607 10.04 3.92 34.24
N ARG A 608 10.15 3.13 33.16
CA ARG A 608 10.06 3.63 31.77
C ARG A 608 8.67 4.12 31.40
N TYR A 609 7.63 3.43 31.84
CA TYR A 609 6.24 3.89 31.70
C TYR A 609 6.05 5.25 32.41
N LEU A 610 6.50 5.39 33.66
CA LEU A 610 6.41 6.65 34.40
C LEU A 610 7.20 7.79 33.74
N CYS A 611 8.37 7.50 33.13
CA CYS A 611 9.11 8.48 32.35
C CYS A 611 8.29 9.01 31.17
N ARG A 612 7.61 8.14 30.39
CA ARG A 612 6.73 8.57 29.28
C ARG A 612 5.54 9.40 29.78
N VAL A 613 4.94 9.02 30.91
CA VAL A 613 3.82 9.77 31.51
C VAL A 613 4.26 11.17 31.94
N GLN A 614 5.43 11.33 32.56
CA GLN A 614 5.95 12.66 32.89
C GLN A 614 6.38 13.44 31.63
N GLU A 615 6.92 12.78 30.60
CA GLU A 615 7.26 13.44 29.33
C GLU A 615 6.01 14.05 28.64
N PHE A 616 4.78 13.55 28.85
CA PHE A 616 3.56 14.27 28.43
C PHE A 616 3.44 15.64 29.11
N ARG A 617 3.63 15.70 30.43
CA ARG A 617 3.46 16.93 31.24
C ARG A 617 4.53 17.96 30.89
N GLU A 618 5.77 17.54 30.68
CA GLU A 618 6.84 18.42 30.20
C GLU A 618 6.63 18.86 28.74
N SER A 619 6.10 17.99 27.87
CA SER A 619 5.73 18.38 26.49
C SER A 619 4.65 19.47 26.48
N LEU A 620 3.61 19.35 27.32
CA LEU A 620 2.60 20.39 27.52
C LEU A 620 3.21 21.71 28.02
N ARG A 621 4.13 21.65 29.00
CA ARG A 621 4.84 22.81 29.54
C ARG A 621 5.70 23.52 28.48
N ILE A 622 6.30 22.77 27.54
CA ILE A 622 7.01 23.34 26.38
C ILE A 622 6.02 23.97 25.40
N ILE A 623 4.94 23.28 25.00
CA ILE A 623 3.93 23.80 24.07
C ILE A 623 3.33 25.12 24.59
N GLY A 624 2.96 25.18 25.87
CA GLY A 624 2.46 26.39 26.52
C GLY A 624 3.47 27.55 26.51
N GLN A 625 4.77 27.28 26.59
CA GLN A 625 5.81 28.30 26.42
C GLN A 625 6.00 28.72 24.96
N CYS A 626 5.98 27.78 24.02
CA CYS A 626 6.11 28.06 22.59
C CYS A 626 4.98 28.98 22.09
N ILE A 627 3.74 28.76 22.54
CA ILE A 627 2.60 29.64 22.23
C ILE A 627 2.85 31.07 22.75
N ASN A 628 3.26 31.22 24.01
CA ASN A 628 3.52 32.51 24.64
C ASN A 628 4.76 33.25 24.09
N LYS A 629 5.75 32.53 23.53
CA LYS A 629 7.01 33.08 23.01
C LYS A 629 7.05 33.23 21.48
N MET A 630 5.99 32.85 20.76
CA MET A 630 5.97 32.76 19.29
C MET A 630 6.20 34.12 18.60
N PRO A 631 7.31 34.33 17.87
CA PRO A 631 7.59 35.60 17.21
C PRO A 631 6.89 35.72 15.84
N ALA A 632 6.62 36.95 15.42
CA ALA A 632 6.36 37.26 14.01
C ALA A 632 7.68 37.22 13.20
N GLY A 633 7.62 36.79 11.94
CA GLY A 633 8.81 36.73 11.08
C GLY A 633 8.65 35.72 9.93
N ALA A 634 9.73 35.52 9.17
CA ALA A 634 9.76 34.53 8.09
C ALA A 634 9.79 33.09 8.64
N ILE A 635 9.18 32.17 7.89
CA ILE A 635 9.17 30.71 8.15
C ILE A 635 10.26 29.93 7.37
N LYS A 636 11.03 30.64 6.55
CA LYS A 636 11.91 30.10 5.51
C LYS A 636 13.17 30.94 5.41
N VAL A 637 14.30 30.29 5.13
CA VAL A 637 15.56 30.98 4.78
C VAL A 637 15.35 31.76 3.47
N ASP A 638 15.88 32.98 3.42
CA ASP A 638 15.66 33.93 2.31
C ASP A 638 16.46 33.56 1.03
N ASP A 639 17.39 32.61 1.09
CA ASP A 639 18.12 32.14 -0.10
C ASP A 639 17.25 31.27 -1.02
N HIS A 640 16.74 31.91 -2.06
CA HIS A 640 15.91 31.29 -3.11
C HIS A 640 16.69 30.27 -3.99
N LYS A 641 18.00 30.06 -3.77
CA LYS A 641 18.75 28.93 -4.35
C LYS A 641 18.48 27.60 -3.65
N ILE A 642 17.98 27.64 -2.41
CA ILE A 642 17.74 26.46 -1.56
C ILE A 642 16.24 26.28 -1.33
N VAL A 643 15.53 27.37 -1.01
CA VAL A 643 14.11 27.34 -0.65
C VAL A 643 13.27 27.94 -1.79
N PRO A 644 12.13 27.32 -2.20
CA PRO A 644 11.32 27.87 -3.28
C PRO A 644 10.64 29.20 -2.89
N PRO A 645 10.68 30.22 -3.78
CA PRO A 645 10.14 31.56 -3.50
C PRO A 645 8.60 31.57 -3.40
N PRO A 646 8.00 32.60 -2.76
CA PRO A 646 6.56 32.78 -2.67
C PRO A 646 5.86 32.81 -4.03
N ARG A 647 4.68 32.16 -4.13
CA ARG A 647 3.94 32.01 -5.41
C ARG A 647 3.48 33.33 -6.04
N ALA A 648 3.40 34.42 -5.28
CA ALA A 648 3.21 35.78 -5.81
C ALA A 648 4.48 36.25 -6.55
N SER A 649 5.60 36.38 -5.83
CA SER A 649 6.90 36.79 -6.40
C SER A 649 7.36 35.96 -7.59
N MET A 650 7.01 34.66 -7.64
CA MET A 650 7.32 33.75 -8.75
C MET A 650 6.50 34.03 -10.04
N LYS A 651 5.33 34.69 -9.95
CA LYS A 651 4.57 35.17 -11.11
C LYS A 651 5.07 36.52 -11.63
N GLU A 652 5.71 37.32 -10.78
CA GLU A 652 6.08 38.72 -11.07
C GLU A 652 7.56 38.88 -11.46
N SER A 653 8.47 38.15 -10.80
CA SER A 653 9.92 38.30 -10.97
C SER A 653 10.55 37.10 -11.71
N MET A 654 11.38 37.39 -12.70
CA MET A 654 12.01 36.39 -13.56
C MET A 654 12.99 35.51 -12.79
N GLU A 655 13.73 36.11 -11.85
CA GLU A 655 14.66 35.45 -10.95
C GLU A 655 13.94 34.37 -10.14
N SER A 656 12.82 34.71 -9.50
CA SER A 656 12.03 33.76 -8.70
C SER A 656 11.47 32.62 -9.56
N LEU A 657 11.08 32.89 -10.81
CA LEU A 657 10.64 31.84 -11.74
C LEU A 657 11.79 30.90 -12.13
N ILE A 658 12.99 31.43 -12.39
CA ILE A 658 14.20 30.62 -12.66
C ILE A 658 14.57 29.77 -11.45
N HIS A 659 14.57 30.36 -10.24
CA HIS A 659 14.86 29.66 -9.00
C HIS A 659 13.86 28.54 -8.71
N HIS A 660 12.55 28.83 -8.83
CA HIS A 660 11.49 27.83 -8.72
C HIS A 660 11.65 26.70 -9.74
N PHE A 661 11.88 27.01 -11.02
CA PHE A 661 12.07 26.01 -12.06
C PHE A 661 13.26 25.08 -11.77
N LYS A 662 14.41 25.64 -11.37
CA LYS A 662 15.60 24.84 -11.01
C LYS A 662 15.36 23.97 -9.78
N LEU A 663 14.79 24.51 -8.72
CA LEU A 663 14.57 23.78 -7.46
C LEU A 663 13.67 22.55 -7.61
N TYR A 664 12.67 22.59 -8.51
CA TYR A 664 11.76 21.46 -8.74
C TYR A 664 12.19 20.50 -9.86
N SER A 665 13.15 20.88 -10.72
CA SER A 665 13.68 20.00 -11.78
C SER A 665 15.05 19.40 -11.44
N GLU A 666 16.00 20.25 -11.04
CA GLU A 666 17.38 19.91 -10.69
C GLU A 666 17.55 19.77 -9.17
N GLY A 667 16.90 20.61 -8.37
CA GLY A 667 17.16 20.73 -6.93
C GLY A 667 18.41 21.56 -6.61
N TYR A 668 18.66 21.81 -5.33
CA TYR A 668 19.90 22.46 -4.88
C TYR A 668 21.04 21.44 -4.75
N SER A 669 22.26 21.87 -5.04
CA SER A 669 23.49 21.13 -4.73
C SER A 669 23.91 21.39 -3.29
N VAL A 670 24.36 20.37 -2.57
CA VAL A 670 24.87 20.47 -1.20
C VAL A 670 26.39 20.38 -1.21
N PRO A 671 27.15 21.23 -0.48
CA PRO A 671 28.61 21.16 -0.43
C PRO A 671 29.15 19.74 -0.13
N PRO A 672 30.28 19.34 -0.74
CA PRO A 672 30.87 18.03 -0.47
C PRO A 672 31.36 17.94 0.98
N GLY A 673 31.02 16.84 1.65
CA GLY A 673 31.30 16.65 3.07
C GLY A 673 30.43 15.58 3.71
N GLU A 674 30.69 15.28 4.97
CA GLU A 674 29.93 14.32 5.77
C GLU A 674 29.44 14.95 7.07
N THR A 675 28.28 14.50 7.57
CA THR A 675 27.69 14.98 8.81
C THR A 675 26.97 13.85 9.55
N TYR A 676 26.97 13.92 10.88
CA TYR A 676 26.02 13.20 11.74
C TYR A 676 25.22 14.23 12.53
N SER A 677 23.92 14.29 12.29
CA SER A 677 22.97 14.98 13.17
C SER A 677 22.19 13.94 13.96
N ALA A 678 22.00 14.21 15.26
CA ALA A 678 21.11 13.46 16.11
C ALA A 678 20.12 14.40 16.81
N ILE A 679 18.95 13.87 17.15
CA ILE A 679 17.92 14.55 17.95
C ILE A 679 17.32 13.58 18.99
N GLU A 680 16.62 14.12 19.97
CA GLU A 680 15.80 13.34 20.89
C GLU A 680 14.41 13.10 20.29
N ALA A 681 14.29 12.08 19.43
CA ALA A 681 12.99 11.55 19.05
C ALA A 681 12.28 10.94 20.29
N PRO A 682 10.95 10.72 20.27
CA PRO A 682 10.23 10.20 21.43
C PRO A 682 10.68 8.80 21.85
N LYS A 683 11.16 8.01 20.88
CA LYS A 683 11.75 6.68 21.09
C LYS A 683 13.17 6.75 21.66
N GLY A 684 13.93 7.79 21.31
CA GLY A 684 15.31 8.02 21.78
C GLY A 684 16.17 8.77 20.77
N GLU A 685 17.46 8.48 20.73
CA GLU A 685 18.39 9.11 19.79
C GLU A 685 18.11 8.62 18.36
N MET A 686 17.46 9.46 17.56
CA MET A 686 17.42 9.29 16.12
C MET A 686 18.58 10.05 15.50
N GLY A 687 19.44 9.35 14.76
CA GLY A 687 20.59 9.91 14.08
C GLY A 687 20.49 9.76 12.55
N VAL A 688 20.99 10.76 11.82
CA VAL A 688 21.06 10.74 10.35
C VAL A 688 22.48 11.12 9.93
N PHE A 689 23.17 10.16 9.31
CA PHE A 689 24.49 10.32 8.72
C PHE A 689 24.37 10.51 7.21
N ILE A 690 24.79 11.68 6.70
CA ILE A 690 24.74 12.03 5.28
C ILE A 690 26.16 12.29 4.78
N VAL A 691 26.49 11.70 3.63
CA VAL A 691 27.65 12.04 2.81
C VAL A 691 27.15 12.72 1.54
N SER A 692 27.67 13.91 1.25
CA SER A 692 27.50 14.62 -0.02
C SER A 692 28.80 14.60 -0.82
N ASP A 693 28.69 14.37 -2.13
CA ASP A 693 29.77 14.45 -3.11
C ASP A 693 29.86 15.82 -3.81
N GLY A 694 29.02 16.78 -3.41
CA GLY A 694 28.86 18.07 -4.08
C GLY A 694 27.67 18.14 -5.05
N SER A 695 26.95 17.04 -5.23
CA SER A 695 25.80 16.97 -6.15
C SER A 695 24.47 17.42 -5.50
N ASN A 696 23.38 17.29 -6.26
CA ASN A 696 22.00 17.51 -5.85
C ASN A 696 21.36 16.30 -5.13
N ARG A 697 22.12 15.24 -4.87
CA ARG A 697 21.67 14.00 -4.21
C ARG A 697 22.62 13.62 -3.07
N PRO A 698 22.14 12.97 -2.01
CA PRO A 698 23.02 12.38 -1.00
C PRO A 698 23.76 11.18 -1.61
N TYR A 699 25.09 11.23 -1.64
CA TYR A 699 25.93 10.12 -2.09
C TYR A 699 25.71 8.87 -1.23
N ARG A 700 25.53 9.08 0.08
CA ARG A 700 25.09 8.05 1.03
C ARG A 700 24.24 8.67 2.13
N CYS A 701 23.16 8.00 2.49
CA CYS A 701 22.38 8.32 3.69
C CYS A 701 22.25 7.06 4.55
N LYS A 702 22.72 7.13 5.80
CA LYS A 702 22.58 6.07 6.80
C LYS A 702 21.77 6.60 7.98
N ILE A 703 20.70 5.91 8.33
CA ILE A 703 19.87 6.25 9.50
C ILE A 703 20.31 5.39 10.69
N ARG A 704 20.43 6.01 11.87
CA ARG A 704 20.42 5.34 13.17
C ARG A 704 19.02 5.51 13.76
N ALA A 705 18.32 4.39 13.94
CA ALA A 705 17.02 4.34 14.60
C ALA A 705 17.19 3.79 16.02
N PRO A 706 16.53 4.38 17.03
CA PRO A 706 16.62 3.92 18.42
C PRO A 706 16.14 2.48 18.60
N GLY A 707 14.98 2.11 18.04
CA GLY A 707 14.38 0.77 18.19
C GLY A 707 15.23 -0.36 17.63
N PHE A 708 16.10 -0.10 16.65
CA PHE A 708 17.07 -1.09 16.17
C PHE A 708 18.10 -1.46 17.25
N ALA A 709 18.60 -0.47 18.00
CA ALA A 709 19.50 -0.72 19.13
C ALA A 709 18.77 -1.35 20.31
N HIS A 710 17.53 -0.93 20.60
CA HIS A 710 16.70 -1.52 21.66
C HIS A 710 16.40 -3.01 21.39
N LEU A 711 16.02 -3.36 20.16
CA LEU A 711 15.71 -4.74 19.76
C LEU A 711 16.94 -5.66 19.78
N GLN A 712 18.15 -5.13 19.52
CA GLN A 712 19.40 -5.87 19.72
C GLN A 712 19.58 -6.33 21.19
N GLY A 713 18.99 -5.62 22.15
CA GLY A 713 18.99 -6.01 23.57
C GLY A 713 17.87 -6.97 23.99
N ALA A 714 16.93 -7.32 23.10
CA ALA A 714 15.74 -8.09 23.48
C ALA A 714 16.05 -9.46 24.11
N ASP A 715 17.06 -10.17 23.59
CA ASP A 715 17.51 -11.45 24.15
C ASP A 715 17.91 -11.33 25.63
N PHE A 716 18.79 -10.37 25.99
CA PHE A 716 19.21 -10.22 27.39
C PHE A 716 18.08 -9.73 28.31
N MET A 717 17.13 -8.97 27.78
CA MET A 717 15.99 -8.44 28.52
C MET A 717 14.85 -9.45 28.74
N MET A 718 14.72 -10.45 27.85
CA MET A 718 13.67 -11.48 27.92
C MET A 718 14.12 -12.77 28.60
N ARG A 719 15.42 -13.07 28.64
CA ARG A 719 15.97 -14.22 29.38
C ARG A 719 15.49 -14.25 30.82
N HIS A 720 15.19 -15.45 31.31
CA HIS A 720 14.70 -15.72 32.68
C HIS A 720 13.36 -15.03 33.04
N HIS A 721 12.63 -14.52 32.05
CA HIS A 721 11.25 -14.05 32.21
C HIS A 721 10.28 -15.06 31.59
N PHE A 722 9.00 -14.95 31.96
CA PHE A 722 7.94 -15.78 31.39
C PHE A 722 7.53 -15.27 30.00
N LEU A 723 7.01 -16.17 29.16
CA LEU A 723 6.47 -15.85 27.83
C LEU A 723 5.51 -14.66 27.83
N ALA A 724 4.65 -14.54 28.85
CA ALA A 724 3.70 -13.44 28.98
C ALA A 724 4.37 -12.07 29.20
N ASP A 725 5.55 -12.03 29.82
CA ASP A 725 6.25 -10.80 30.18
C ASP A 725 7.16 -10.29 29.05
N ALA A 726 7.53 -11.15 28.09
CA ALA A 726 8.19 -10.71 26.86
C ALA A 726 7.34 -9.71 26.06
N VAL A 727 6.00 -9.84 26.10
CA VAL A 727 5.06 -8.87 25.52
C VAL A 727 5.19 -7.49 26.20
N ALA A 728 5.25 -7.45 27.53
CA ALA A 728 5.49 -6.20 28.27
C ALA A 728 6.87 -5.60 27.95
N VAL A 729 7.90 -6.44 27.78
CA VAL A 729 9.24 -6.00 27.36
C VAL A 729 9.19 -5.34 25.97
N ILE A 730 8.55 -5.97 24.97
CA ILE A 730 8.34 -5.40 23.62
C ILE A 730 7.63 -4.04 23.71
N GLY A 731 6.51 -3.96 24.44
CA GLY A 731 5.76 -2.72 24.63
C GLY A 731 6.60 -1.60 25.24
N THR A 732 7.51 -1.89 26.18
CA THR A 732 8.38 -0.83 26.74
C THR A 732 9.49 -0.36 25.82
N MET A 733 9.99 -1.20 24.92
CA MET A 733 10.94 -0.80 23.87
C MET A 733 10.31 0.15 22.86
N ASP A 734 8.98 0.13 22.70
CA ASP A 734 8.22 1.02 21.81
C ASP A 734 8.67 0.91 20.34
N LEU A 735 8.80 -0.34 19.88
CA LEU A 735 9.30 -0.69 18.56
C LEU A 735 8.30 -0.34 17.45
N VAL A 736 8.78 0.35 16.42
CA VAL A 736 8.05 0.59 15.16
C VAL A 736 8.88 0.05 14.01
N PHE A 737 8.38 -0.98 13.33
CA PHE A 737 9.21 -1.76 12.40
C PHE A 737 9.67 -1.00 11.15
N GLY A 738 9.04 0.12 10.79
CA GLY A 738 9.52 1.00 9.71
C GLY A 738 10.80 1.77 10.04
N GLU A 739 11.13 1.98 11.32
CA GLU A 739 12.45 2.50 11.71
C GLU A 739 13.48 1.39 11.98
N VAL A 740 13.05 0.16 12.29
CA VAL A 740 13.95 -1.00 12.40
C VAL A 740 14.42 -1.42 11.00
N ASP A 741 13.47 -1.72 10.12
CA ASP A 741 13.69 -2.25 8.77
C ASP A 741 13.60 -1.13 7.71
N ARG A 742 14.74 -0.73 7.12
CA ARG A 742 14.84 0.47 6.25
C ARG A 742 15.20 0.16 4.80
#